data_AF-A0A7V3ZXV1-F1
#
_entry.id   AF-A0A7V3ZXV1-F1
#
_cell.length_a   1.000
_cell.length_b   1.000
_cell.length_c   1.000
_cell.angle_alpha   90.00
_cell.angle_beta   90.00
_cell.angle_gamma   90.00
#
_symmetry.space_group_name_H-M   'P 1'
#
loop_
_entity.id
_entity.type
_entity.pdbx_description
1 polymer ?
#
loop_
_entity_poly.entity_id
_entity_poly.type
_entity_poly.pdbx_seq_one_letter_code
_entity_poly.pdbx_strand_id
1 'polypeptide(L)'
;MRFIKTLLLILSAGLVIAGVEFKDGKVVFYLTEPQAKDVVVTGTFSNWNPAGIKMAKRDNIWTAEVELKPGTYEYKFIIDGVWKEDPDNPWKVPDGFGGSNSKFTLTDKGELLFSEAPQTGVSALKSLEYLDGKVIFRFYDREAKEVYLSGTFNNWSPNALKMENKGTYFEASIELKPGVYEYKFVINGTTWKEDPFNARKVPDGFGGFNSQFELTSDGKLLYQPEIAKFSETKTQFDWNGPEYTPEGILFRFYAPDAQVVYLAGTFNNWAPTGLPMTKDESGVWSIKVKLIPGNYQYKFVINGVQWQEDPTNPAKVDDGFGGFNSAFKLTDDGKILLEAAGPSTLPQEPIIKTLKKQGTPIYLAIVWHQHQPRYYKDLKTGESFAPWVRLHGIKDYYDMAAILYQYPKIRFTINLTPVLLMQLEDIIKLYDEGKSPDVDFRMTLKNADSLTYEDKKYLLANFFSASWDNMIDIFPRYKELRTKRVWNPDGTINFDESIKRYTTQDFRDLQVYFNLCWFDPDFRNGEVTLPTGDKVSVKKFVEKGQNFSEQDKKEILDIQMKILKAIIPVHKDLLTKGQIEVITTPYYHPILPLIYDTESAREAMPNAKLPERFSWPEDALWHVKQAVKKYEEIFGNKPTGMWPAEGSVSHDIVPIVRQSGFTWMCSDGHVLARSLKKANFSDDDLYRPYAVVNGRDTIYMVFRDTDLSDRIGFRYKSYSGVQGANDFILRLYEIHNKFAKDPEPHLVTVILDGENAWEWYKNDAKEFFHSLYSQLSEADWIITTTPSDFIKQFPPKRVITHLHAGSWINADFSTWIGEDEENLAWNYLGYVRREFENFKKSGQYDEETLEKAFFELASAEGSDWFWFFGADQSAGDDRWTDIMFRRTLKNVYEILGKPYPDFLDKSILEEARRTSYSSSVMAKSDPRTSAKKIYELKDVEGDDYGPGYYLYPSNGVFKKGIFDIKGLDIFETEKSYIFSIKVGELDNPWNAPYGFSQQIFFLYIDNKDGGKTEPLKPSLNYQTENQWDVAIMVSGWDNACGVYNTSMELLEVPDIYVNYDNREVVFTVSKKFIGDLKGSKISLTAYSYDGYGNENLRALQLARGEWEFGGAKSTSAPKVIDLLHPESGIQEKALSNYERGETVRIPSLNVK
;
A
#
# COMPACT_ATOMS: atom_id res chain seq x y z
N MET A 1 -38.54 -22.58 68.50
CA MET A 1 -39.57 -23.52 67.96
C MET A 1 -40.74 -22.67 67.46
N ARG A 2 -41.39 -22.89 66.33
CA ARG A 2 -41.21 -23.77 65.17
C ARG A 2 -42.52 -23.62 64.37
N PHE A 3 -42.42 -23.39 63.05
CA PHE A 3 -43.41 -23.71 61.98
C PHE A 3 -44.72 -22.89 61.98
N ILE A 4 -45.22 -22.35 60.86
CA ILE A 4 -45.51 -22.94 59.54
C ILE A 4 -45.38 -21.78 58.49
N LYS A 5 -44.50 -21.78 57.46
CA LYS A 5 -44.42 -22.57 56.21
C LYS A 5 -45.63 -22.43 55.25
N THR A 6 -45.38 -21.84 54.07
CA THR A 6 -45.77 -22.30 52.70
C THR A 6 -46.36 -21.17 51.84
N LEU A 7 -45.75 -20.98 50.66
CA LEU A 7 -46.17 -20.19 49.49
C LEU A 7 -45.68 -18.73 49.33
N LEU A 8 -44.41 -18.45 49.60
CA LEU A 8 -43.67 -17.36 48.94
C LEU A 8 -42.19 -17.77 48.82
N LEU A 9 -41.97 -18.83 48.05
CA LEU A 9 -40.68 -19.20 47.48
C LEU A 9 -40.96 -19.43 45.99
N ILE A 10 -40.03 -18.99 45.14
CA ILE A 10 -40.12 -18.89 43.66
C ILE A 10 -40.74 -17.57 43.19
N LEU A 11 -40.03 -16.47 43.45
CA LEU A 11 -39.61 -15.53 42.41
C LEU A 11 -38.31 -14.93 42.95
N SER A 12 -37.28 -15.78 42.97
CA SER A 12 -35.90 -15.36 43.14
C SER A 12 -35.63 -14.22 42.16
N ALA A 13 -34.94 -13.19 42.63
CA ALA A 13 -34.29 -12.18 41.83
C ALA A 13 -33.41 -12.85 40.76
N GLY A 14 -34.01 -13.14 39.61
CA GLY A 14 -33.31 -13.32 38.35
C GLY A 14 -33.34 -11.95 37.69
N LEU A 15 -32.16 -11.38 37.44
CA LEU A 15 -32.05 -10.31 36.46
C LEU A 15 -32.72 -10.82 35.17
N VAL A 16 -33.69 -10.07 34.65
CA VAL A 16 -34.04 -10.17 33.24
C VAL A 16 -32.87 -9.49 32.52
N ILE A 17 -31.98 -10.29 31.92
CA ILE A 17 -30.70 -9.81 31.33
C ILE A 17 -30.89 -9.38 29.86
N ALA A 18 -32.06 -9.61 29.27
CA ALA A 18 -32.45 -9.12 27.95
C ALA A 18 -33.98 -8.99 27.93
N GLY A 19 -34.57 -8.04 27.20
CA GLY A 19 -36.02 -7.78 27.14
C GLY A 19 -36.88 -8.91 26.55
N VAL A 20 -36.48 -10.18 26.71
CA VAL A 20 -37.21 -11.37 26.29
C VAL A 20 -36.86 -12.59 27.18
N GLU A 21 -37.88 -13.38 27.52
CA GLU A 21 -37.82 -14.56 28.41
C GLU A 21 -38.54 -15.75 27.76
N PHE A 22 -38.17 -16.99 28.08
CA PHE A 22 -38.97 -18.16 27.72
C PHE A 22 -39.67 -18.73 28.96
N LYS A 23 -41.01 -18.72 28.95
CA LYS A 23 -41.82 -19.12 30.09
C LYS A 23 -43.09 -19.83 29.62
N ASP A 24 -43.45 -20.91 30.31
CA ASP A 24 -44.66 -21.70 30.05
C ASP A 24 -44.82 -22.14 28.58
N GLY A 25 -43.71 -22.42 27.89
CA GLY A 25 -43.69 -22.86 26.50
C GLY A 25 -43.75 -21.75 25.45
N LYS A 26 -43.69 -20.47 25.87
CA LYS A 26 -43.76 -19.30 24.99
C LYS A 26 -42.61 -18.34 25.22
N VAL A 27 -42.27 -17.58 24.19
CA VAL A 27 -41.31 -16.47 24.28
C VAL A 27 -42.09 -15.20 24.65
N VAL A 28 -41.71 -14.59 25.76
CA VAL A 28 -42.35 -13.38 26.30
C VAL A 28 -41.39 -12.22 26.14
N PHE A 29 -41.77 -11.21 25.36
CA PHE A 29 -41.01 -9.98 25.18
C PHE A 29 -41.44 -8.95 26.22
N TYR A 30 -40.48 -8.16 26.71
CA TYR A 30 -40.65 -7.09 27.68
C TYR A 30 -39.98 -5.81 27.18
N LEU A 31 -40.61 -4.66 27.42
CA LEU A 31 -39.99 -3.37 27.14
C LEU A 31 -40.43 -2.34 28.19
N THR A 32 -39.46 -1.71 28.85
CA THR A 32 -39.73 -0.65 29.82
C THR A 32 -39.70 0.71 29.12
N GLU A 33 -40.86 1.15 28.64
CA GLU A 33 -41.01 2.47 28.03
C GLU A 33 -42.29 3.15 28.59
N PRO A 34 -42.20 3.82 29.75
CA PRO A 34 -43.35 4.34 30.48
C PRO A 34 -44.13 5.42 29.72
N GLN A 35 -43.50 6.13 28.78
CA GLN A 35 -44.12 7.23 28.03
C GLN A 35 -44.70 6.79 26.68
N ALA A 36 -44.39 5.57 26.20
CA ALA A 36 -44.93 5.06 24.94
C ALA A 36 -46.46 4.89 24.98
N LYS A 37 -47.12 5.12 23.85
CA LYS A 37 -48.58 4.96 23.66
C LYS A 37 -48.96 3.66 22.95
N ASP A 38 -48.16 3.22 21.98
CA ASP A 38 -48.33 1.95 21.27
C ASP A 38 -46.95 1.29 21.06
N VAL A 39 -46.86 0.00 21.35
CA VAL A 39 -45.65 -0.80 21.14
C VAL A 39 -46.00 -2.07 20.41
N VAL A 40 -45.28 -2.33 19.32
CA VAL A 40 -45.37 -3.56 18.53
C VAL A 40 -44.03 -4.27 18.57
N VAL A 41 -44.02 -5.57 18.83
CA VAL A 41 -42.83 -6.41 18.58
C VAL A 41 -42.96 -7.08 17.22
N THR A 42 -41.90 -7.03 16.42
CA THR A 42 -41.85 -7.63 15.09
C THR A 42 -40.44 -8.15 14.79
N GLY A 43 -40.32 -9.18 13.97
CA GLY A 43 -39.06 -9.86 13.70
C GLY A 43 -39.17 -10.88 12.58
N THR A 44 -38.17 -11.75 12.45
CA THR A 44 -38.16 -12.82 11.44
C THR A 44 -39.40 -13.73 11.53
N PHE A 45 -39.96 -13.91 12.73
CA PHE A 45 -41.17 -14.69 12.98
C PHE A 45 -42.49 -14.02 12.55
N SER A 46 -42.50 -12.71 12.33
CA SER A 46 -43.63 -11.95 11.75
C SER A 46 -43.30 -11.44 10.35
N ASN A 47 -42.20 -11.92 9.75
CA ASN A 47 -41.63 -11.42 8.51
C ASN A 47 -41.49 -9.88 8.50
N TRP A 48 -41.08 -9.31 9.63
CA TRP A 48 -40.89 -7.86 9.83
C TRP A 48 -42.13 -7.00 9.54
N ASN A 49 -43.35 -7.55 9.60
CA ASN A 49 -44.58 -6.80 9.38
C ASN A 49 -44.73 -5.67 10.42
N PRO A 50 -44.84 -4.39 10.02
CA PRO A 50 -44.97 -3.26 10.96
C PRO A 50 -46.26 -3.27 11.79
N ALA A 51 -47.29 -4.01 11.37
CA ALA A 51 -48.50 -4.23 12.14
C ALA A 51 -48.38 -5.36 13.17
N GLY A 52 -47.19 -5.98 13.28
CA GLY A 52 -46.81 -7.22 13.98
C GLY A 52 -47.62 -7.66 15.19
N ILE A 53 -46.97 -7.87 16.34
CA ILE A 53 -47.65 -8.32 17.56
C ILE A 53 -47.72 -7.14 18.52
N LYS A 54 -48.94 -6.63 18.74
CA LYS A 54 -49.17 -5.54 19.70
C LYS A 54 -48.88 -6.01 21.12
N MET A 55 -48.07 -5.23 21.84
CA MET A 55 -47.73 -5.49 23.24
C MET A 55 -48.79 -4.86 24.16
N ALA A 56 -49.01 -5.45 25.33
CA ALA A 56 -49.92 -4.94 26.36
C ALA A 56 -49.12 -4.27 27.51
N LYS A 57 -49.56 -3.10 27.96
CA LYS A 57 -48.88 -2.36 29.05
C LYS A 57 -49.47 -2.72 30.42
N ARG A 58 -48.62 -3.12 31.37
CA ARG A 58 -48.96 -3.28 32.81
C ARG A 58 -47.80 -2.81 33.68
N ASP A 59 -48.09 -2.01 34.71
CA ASP A 59 -47.09 -1.49 35.65
C ASP A 59 -45.84 -0.88 34.98
N ASN A 60 -46.07 -0.08 33.93
CA ASN A 60 -45.06 0.59 33.09
C ASN A 60 -44.15 -0.31 32.24
N ILE A 61 -44.45 -1.60 32.13
CA ILE A 61 -43.75 -2.55 31.28
C ILE A 61 -44.72 -3.04 30.18
N TRP A 62 -44.24 -3.05 28.94
CA TRP A 62 -44.95 -3.62 27.80
C TRP A 62 -44.60 -5.08 27.63
N THR A 63 -45.59 -5.95 27.42
CA THR A 63 -45.38 -7.39 27.25
C THR A 63 -46.13 -8.01 26.07
N ALA A 64 -45.53 -9.02 25.42
CA ALA A 64 -46.19 -9.85 24.42
C ALA A 64 -45.68 -11.30 24.47
N GLU A 65 -46.60 -12.27 24.41
CA GLU A 65 -46.27 -13.70 24.35
C GLU A 65 -46.38 -14.22 22.92
N VAL A 66 -45.35 -14.93 22.45
CA VAL A 66 -45.24 -15.46 21.09
C VAL A 66 -44.83 -16.92 21.13
N GLU A 67 -45.56 -17.78 20.42
CA GLU A 67 -45.18 -19.18 20.23
C GLU A 67 -44.15 -19.29 19.11
N LEU A 68 -42.90 -19.58 19.48
CA LEU A 68 -41.79 -19.78 18.55
C LEU A 68 -41.28 -21.22 18.65
N LYS A 69 -40.89 -21.79 17.52
CA LYS A 69 -40.18 -23.08 17.48
C LYS A 69 -38.71 -22.84 17.85
N PRO A 70 -37.94 -23.88 18.19
CA PRO A 70 -36.50 -23.74 18.34
C PRO A 70 -35.87 -23.20 17.06
N GLY A 71 -34.96 -22.23 17.21
CA GLY A 71 -34.39 -21.49 16.10
C GLY A 71 -33.81 -20.14 16.52
N THR A 72 -33.11 -19.50 15.58
CA THR A 72 -32.53 -18.17 15.78
C THR A 72 -33.46 -17.12 15.20
N TYR A 73 -33.78 -16.12 16.02
CA TYR A 73 -34.74 -15.07 15.70
C TYR A 73 -34.11 -13.70 15.87
N GLU A 74 -34.42 -12.82 14.91
CA GLU A 74 -34.09 -11.41 14.97
C GLU A 74 -35.39 -10.62 15.14
N TYR A 75 -35.36 -9.56 15.96
CA TYR A 75 -36.53 -8.74 16.25
C TYR A 75 -36.18 -7.28 16.59
N LYS A 76 -37.21 -6.44 16.55
CA LYS A 76 -37.22 -5.04 16.99
C LYS A 76 -38.57 -4.69 17.60
N PHE A 77 -38.59 -3.60 18.35
CA PHE A 77 -39.80 -2.91 18.77
C PHE A 77 -40.12 -1.74 17.84
N ILE A 78 -41.39 -1.50 17.59
CA ILE A 78 -41.88 -0.27 16.99
C ILE A 78 -42.62 0.48 18.09
N ILE A 79 -42.04 1.57 18.56
CA ILE A 79 -42.56 2.40 19.65
C ILE A 79 -43.12 3.69 19.04
N ASP A 80 -44.43 3.88 19.12
CA ASP A 80 -45.13 5.04 18.55
C ASP A 80 -44.77 5.30 17.07
N GLY A 81 -44.56 4.23 16.30
CA GLY A 81 -44.19 4.28 14.88
C GLY A 81 -42.69 4.32 14.57
N VAL A 82 -41.82 4.36 15.59
CA VAL A 82 -40.36 4.40 15.43
C VAL A 82 -39.74 3.04 15.75
N TRP A 83 -38.90 2.54 14.84
CA TRP A 83 -38.16 1.30 15.02
C TRP A 83 -37.04 1.47 16.02
N LYS A 84 -37.02 0.63 17.05
CA LYS A 84 -35.95 0.53 18.04
C LYS A 84 -35.58 -0.92 18.25
N GLU A 85 -34.28 -1.17 18.34
CA GLU A 85 -33.78 -2.42 18.88
C GLU A 85 -34.14 -2.56 20.37
N ASP A 86 -34.18 -3.80 20.85
CA ASP A 86 -34.27 -4.08 22.27
C ASP A 86 -33.01 -3.54 22.96
N PRO A 87 -33.13 -2.49 23.80
CA PRO A 87 -31.99 -1.88 24.45
C PRO A 87 -31.29 -2.82 25.43
N ASP A 88 -32.04 -3.78 25.99
CA ASP A 88 -31.54 -4.69 27.01
C ASP A 88 -30.96 -5.97 26.37
N ASN A 89 -31.17 -6.21 25.07
CA ASN A 89 -30.60 -7.37 24.41
C ASN A 89 -29.13 -7.12 24.01
N PRO A 90 -28.17 -7.86 24.59
CA PRO A 90 -26.74 -7.66 24.34
C PRO A 90 -26.27 -8.19 22.99
N TRP A 91 -27.06 -9.00 22.29
CA TRP A 91 -26.70 -9.56 20.98
C TRP A 91 -27.47 -8.92 19.86
N LYS A 92 -26.72 -8.21 19.03
CA LYS A 92 -27.23 -7.39 17.94
C LYS A 92 -26.53 -7.78 16.65
N VAL A 93 -27.26 -7.76 15.54
CA VAL A 93 -26.71 -8.02 14.20
C VAL A 93 -27.10 -6.91 13.23
N PRO A 94 -26.25 -6.57 12.24
CA PRO A 94 -26.56 -5.51 11.29
C PRO A 94 -27.88 -5.76 10.57
N ASP A 95 -28.72 -4.73 10.47
CA ASP A 95 -30.03 -4.85 9.81
C ASP A 95 -29.97 -4.59 8.29
N GLY A 96 -28.80 -4.23 7.75
CA GLY A 96 -28.58 -3.93 6.34
C GLY A 96 -28.94 -2.50 5.92
N PHE A 97 -29.39 -1.65 6.85
CA PHE A 97 -29.81 -0.26 6.61
C PHE A 97 -29.07 0.75 7.51
N GLY A 98 -27.95 0.33 8.11
CA GLY A 98 -27.13 1.17 8.98
C GLY A 98 -27.52 1.15 10.46
N GLY A 99 -28.44 0.25 10.87
CA GLY A 99 -28.76 -0.04 12.27
C GLY A 99 -28.55 -1.53 12.60
N SER A 100 -29.10 -1.99 13.73
CA SER A 100 -29.01 -3.40 14.14
C SER A 100 -30.33 -3.99 14.59
N ASN A 101 -30.55 -5.27 14.32
CA ASN A 101 -31.62 -6.10 14.88
C ASN A 101 -31.16 -6.74 16.19
N SER A 102 -32.06 -6.86 17.17
CA SER A 102 -31.81 -7.67 18.37
C SER A 102 -31.97 -9.14 18.03
N LYS A 103 -31.05 -9.98 18.48
CA LYS A 103 -30.96 -11.40 18.09
C LYS A 103 -30.98 -12.29 19.32
N PHE A 104 -31.65 -13.44 19.21
CA PHE A 104 -31.54 -14.52 20.18
C PHE A 104 -31.77 -15.88 19.53
N THR A 105 -31.28 -16.94 20.17
CA THR A 105 -31.60 -18.33 19.80
C THR A 105 -32.45 -18.97 20.88
N LEU A 106 -33.59 -19.55 20.50
CA LEU A 106 -34.41 -20.42 21.35
C LEU A 106 -33.98 -21.88 21.10
N THR A 107 -33.55 -22.60 22.13
CA THR A 107 -33.13 -24.00 22.01
C THR A 107 -34.30 -24.98 22.09
N ASP A 108 -34.07 -26.23 21.68
CA ASP A 108 -35.00 -27.35 21.85
C ASP A 108 -35.37 -27.63 23.32
N LYS A 109 -34.58 -27.10 24.27
CA LYS A 109 -34.81 -27.21 25.71
C LYS A 109 -35.54 -26.01 26.31
N GLY A 110 -35.89 -25.00 25.50
CA GLY A 110 -36.55 -23.78 25.97
C GLY A 110 -35.60 -22.74 26.59
N GLU A 111 -34.32 -22.79 26.27
CA GLU A 111 -33.34 -21.80 26.74
C GLU A 111 -33.18 -20.67 25.71
N LEU A 112 -33.10 -19.41 26.17
CA LEU A 112 -32.82 -18.25 25.33
C LEU A 112 -31.36 -17.84 25.41
N LEU A 113 -30.75 -17.60 24.25
CA LEU A 113 -29.32 -17.34 24.13
C LEU A 113 -29.12 -16.01 23.41
N PHE A 114 -28.48 -15.07 24.12
CA PHE A 114 -28.26 -13.67 23.72
C PHE A 114 -26.79 -13.41 23.38
N SER A 115 -26.23 -14.36 22.68
CA SER A 115 -24.95 -14.36 22.01
C SER A 115 -24.99 -15.60 21.12
N GLU A 116 -24.08 -15.75 20.16
CA GLU A 116 -23.86 -17.06 19.58
C GLU A 116 -23.68 -18.03 20.75
N ALA A 117 -24.63 -18.93 20.92
CA ALA A 117 -24.86 -19.57 22.19
C ALA A 117 -23.61 -20.30 22.70
N PRO A 118 -23.26 -20.18 23.98
CA PRO A 118 -22.38 -21.12 24.66
C PRO A 118 -23.20 -21.90 25.70
N GLN A 119 -23.46 -23.18 25.46
CA GLN A 119 -24.21 -24.09 26.34
C GLN A 119 -23.93 -25.50 25.81
N THR A 120 -23.37 -26.47 26.52
CA THR A 120 -23.36 -26.72 27.97
C THR A 120 -22.08 -27.48 28.34
N GLY A 121 -21.38 -27.04 29.40
CA GLY A 121 -20.41 -27.88 30.10
C GLY A 121 -18.93 -27.52 29.98
N VAL A 122 -18.53 -26.26 29.79
CA VAL A 122 -17.17 -25.84 30.15
C VAL A 122 -17.17 -24.39 30.64
N SER A 123 -17.14 -24.20 31.96
CA SER A 123 -16.71 -22.94 32.56
C SER A 123 -15.21 -22.74 32.29
N ALA A 124 -14.81 -21.53 31.86
CA ALA A 124 -13.44 -21.01 31.90
C ALA A 124 -12.41 -21.46 30.82
N LEU A 125 -12.73 -21.37 29.54
CA LEU A 125 -11.72 -21.49 28.47
C LEU A 125 -11.54 -20.17 27.72
N LYS A 126 -10.27 -19.75 27.54
CA LYS A 126 -9.86 -18.56 26.78
C LYS A 126 -9.78 -18.87 25.28
N SER A 127 -9.93 -17.86 24.41
CA SER A 127 -9.74 -18.03 22.95
C SER A 127 -8.31 -18.41 22.59
N LEU A 128 -7.35 -17.99 23.43
CA LEU A 128 -5.93 -18.32 23.37
C LEU A 128 -5.45 -18.79 24.75
N GLU A 129 -4.82 -19.95 24.83
CA GLU A 129 -4.30 -20.50 26.09
C GLU A 129 -2.96 -21.21 25.87
N TYR A 130 -2.00 -21.05 26.78
CA TYR A 130 -0.76 -21.82 26.74
C TYR A 130 -0.81 -22.91 27.78
N LEU A 131 -0.87 -24.17 27.34
CA LEU A 131 -0.97 -25.35 28.19
C LEU A 131 -0.06 -26.44 27.63
N ASP A 132 0.73 -27.09 28.49
CA ASP A 132 1.58 -28.24 28.13
C ASP A 132 2.48 -28.01 26.90
N GLY A 133 3.05 -26.80 26.77
CA GLY A 133 3.96 -26.45 25.66
C GLY A 133 3.26 -26.05 24.36
N LYS A 134 1.93 -25.96 24.36
CA LYS A 134 1.11 -25.66 23.18
C LYS A 134 0.27 -24.41 23.39
N VAL A 135 0.13 -23.63 22.33
CA VAL A 135 -0.86 -22.57 22.21
C VAL A 135 -2.14 -23.18 21.67
N ILE A 136 -3.22 -23.10 22.44
CA ILE A 136 -4.54 -23.58 22.12
C ILE A 136 -5.37 -22.39 21.62
N PHE A 137 -5.89 -22.50 20.40
CA PHE A 137 -6.76 -21.56 19.72
C PHE A 137 -8.19 -22.10 19.73
N ARG A 138 -9.16 -21.25 20.09
CA ARG A 138 -10.58 -21.60 20.12
C ARG A 138 -11.41 -20.57 19.38
N PHE A 139 -12.25 -21.03 18.45
CA PHE A 139 -13.17 -20.19 17.70
C PHE A 139 -14.61 -20.65 17.91
N TYR A 140 -15.48 -19.73 18.29
CA TYR A 140 -16.88 -20.02 18.65
C TYR A 140 -17.78 -19.60 17.50
N ASP A 141 -18.35 -20.57 16.80
CA ASP A 141 -19.35 -20.37 15.75
C ASP A 141 -20.13 -21.69 15.58
N ARG A 142 -21.44 -21.68 15.88
CA ARG A 142 -22.30 -22.88 15.78
C ARG A 142 -22.85 -23.11 14.38
N GLU A 143 -22.78 -22.11 13.50
CA GLU A 143 -23.27 -22.18 12.11
C GLU A 143 -22.15 -22.58 11.14
N ALA A 144 -20.88 -22.42 11.53
CA ALA A 144 -19.72 -22.89 10.80
C ALA A 144 -19.71 -24.42 10.63
N LYS A 145 -19.53 -24.91 9.39
CA LYS A 145 -19.39 -26.34 9.09
C LYS A 145 -17.96 -26.81 9.31
N GLU A 146 -17.01 -25.96 8.95
CA GLU A 146 -15.59 -26.16 9.16
C GLU A 146 -14.88 -24.82 9.36
N VAL A 147 -13.87 -24.82 10.21
CA VAL A 147 -13.06 -23.65 10.53
C VAL A 147 -11.60 -24.06 10.42
N TYR A 148 -10.80 -23.22 9.78
CA TYR A 148 -9.36 -23.40 9.69
C TYR A 148 -8.67 -22.25 10.40
N LEU A 149 -7.62 -22.54 11.16
CA LEU A 149 -6.75 -21.55 11.75
C LEU A 149 -5.67 -21.20 10.73
N SER A 150 -5.47 -19.91 10.46
CA SER A 150 -4.54 -19.40 9.46
C SER A 150 -3.75 -18.24 10.04
N GLY A 151 -2.43 -18.18 9.87
CA GLY A 151 -1.58 -17.18 10.51
C GLY A 151 -0.12 -17.29 10.09
N THR A 152 0.75 -16.48 10.68
CA THR A 152 2.20 -16.48 10.37
C THR A 152 2.87 -17.81 10.64
N PHE A 153 2.31 -18.62 11.55
CA PHE A 153 2.78 -19.98 11.85
C PHE A 153 2.34 -21.04 10.83
N ASN A 154 1.53 -20.69 9.82
CA ASN A 154 1.22 -21.55 8.67
C ASN A 154 1.08 -20.75 7.36
N ASN A 155 1.84 -19.65 7.24
CA ASN A 155 1.89 -18.76 6.07
C ASN A 155 0.53 -18.31 5.53
N TRP A 156 -0.42 -18.00 6.41
CA TRP A 156 -1.75 -17.53 6.01
C TRP A 156 -2.46 -18.47 5.02
N SER A 157 -2.22 -19.78 5.12
CA SER A 157 -2.93 -20.73 4.26
C SER A 157 -4.39 -20.88 4.71
N PRO A 158 -5.38 -20.73 3.80
CA PRO A 158 -6.80 -20.73 4.16
C PRO A 158 -7.32 -22.07 4.69
N ASN A 159 -6.55 -23.15 4.50
CA ASN A 159 -6.98 -24.52 4.76
C ASN A 159 -5.91 -25.40 5.42
N ALA A 160 -4.75 -24.84 5.80
CA ALA A 160 -3.62 -25.60 6.36
C ALA A 160 -3.92 -26.26 7.70
N LEU A 161 -4.66 -25.60 8.60
CA LEU A 161 -4.91 -26.13 9.94
C LEU A 161 -6.41 -26.18 10.22
N LYS A 162 -7.04 -27.30 9.85
CA LYS A 162 -8.45 -27.53 10.17
C LYS A 162 -8.61 -27.68 11.68
N MET A 163 -9.44 -26.83 12.27
CA MET A 163 -9.76 -26.89 13.69
C MET A 163 -10.75 -28.03 13.95
N GLU A 164 -10.57 -28.71 15.07
CA GLU A 164 -11.43 -29.82 15.48
C GLU A 164 -12.76 -29.26 16.03
N ASN A 165 -13.88 -29.70 15.48
CA ASN A 165 -15.19 -29.28 15.96
C ASN A 165 -15.52 -29.96 17.30
N LYS A 166 -15.54 -29.19 18.40
CA LYS A 166 -15.88 -29.65 19.75
C LYS A 166 -17.38 -29.46 20.07
N GLY A 167 -18.20 -29.22 19.05
CA GLY A 167 -19.66 -29.06 19.11
C GLY A 167 -20.12 -27.62 19.41
N THR A 168 -19.49 -26.93 20.36
CA THR A 168 -19.82 -25.53 20.72
C THR A 168 -18.77 -24.51 20.28
N TYR A 169 -17.58 -24.99 19.92
CA TYR A 169 -16.45 -24.23 19.40
C TYR A 169 -15.55 -25.16 18.58
N PHE A 170 -14.66 -24.57 17.82
CA PHE A 170 -13.59 -25.21 17.08
C PHE A 170 -12.29 -25.00 17.83
N GLU A 171 -11.46 -26.04 17.96
CA GLU A 171 -10.19 -25.98 18.68
C GLU A 171 -9.02 -26.45 17.82
N ALA A 172 -7.91 -25.74 17.93
CA ALA A 172 -6.62 -26.16 17.41
C ALA A 172 -5.55 -25.94 18.47
N SER A 173 -4.58 -26.84 18.58
CA SER A 173 -3.40 -26.64 19.42
C SER A 173 -2.16 -26.72 18.58
N ILE A 174 -1.23 -25.79 18.78
CA ILE A 174 0.01 -25.69 18.02
C ILE A 174 1.18 -25.42 18.97
N GLU A 175 2.26 -26.17 18.79
CA GLU A 175 3.54 -25.87 19.44
C GLU A 175 4.16 -24.67 18.74
N LEU A 176 4.25 -23.55 19.44
CA LEU A 176 4.89 -22.33 18.95
C LEU A 176 6.12 -22.05 19.79
N LYS A 177 7.16 -21.55 19.16
CA LYS A 177 8.34 -21.05 19.86
C LYS A 177 8.03 -19.66 20.41
N PRO A 178 8.82 -19.15 21.37
CA PRO A 178 8.69 -17.76 21.76
C PRO A 178 8.85 -16.83 20.55
N GLY A 179 7.97 -15.84 20.40
CA GLY A 179 7.90 -14.96 19.23
C GLY A 179 6.55 -14.27 19.07
N VAL A 180 6.48 -13.33 18.13
CA VAL A 180 5.25 -12.62 17.78
C VAL A 180 4.58 -13.33 16.60
N TYR A 181 3.29 -13.62 16.74
CA TYR A 181 2.49 -14.37 15.79
C TYR A 181 1.22 -13.61 15.44
N GLU A 182 0.80 -13.74 14.19
CA GLU A 182 -0.45 -13.17 13.68
C GLU A 182 -1.34 -14.29 13.13
N TYR A 183 -2.66 -14.16 13.24
CA TYR A 183 -3.62 -15.18 12.78
C TYR A 183 -5.05 -14.65 12.53
N LYS A 184 -5.83 -15.48 11.85
CA LYS A 184 -7.27 -15.40 11.54
C LYS A 184 -7.87 -16.81 11.48
N PHE A 185 -9.19 -16.87 11.52
CA PHE A 185 -10.00 -18.05 11.26
C PHE A 185 -10.61 -17.98 9.86
N VAL A 186 -10.63 -19.11 9.16
CA VAL A 186 -11.19 -19.23 7.81
C VAL A 186 -12.38 -20.17 7.89
N ILE A 187 -13.57 -19.59 7.79
CA ILE A 187 -14.85 -20.25 7.97
C ILE A 187 -15.32 -20.76 6.60
N ASN A 188 -15.64 -22.06 6.54
CA ASN A 188 -16.10 -22.75 5.34
C ASN A 188 -15.18 -22.51 4.11
N GLY A 189 -13.87 -22.36 4.35
CA GLY A 189 -12.82 -22.24 3.32
C GLY A 189 -12.77 -20.92 2.54
N THR A 190 -13.64 -19.96 2.82
CA THR A 190 -13.77 -18.73 2.01
C THR A 190 -13.93 -17.46 2.82
N THR A 191 -14.43 -17.54 4.05
CA THR A 191 -14.71 -16.36 4.87
C THR A 191 -13.63 -16.18 5.93
N TRP A 192 -12.84 -15.12 5.80
CA TRP A 192 -11.77 -14.79 6.75
C TRP A 192 -12.31 -13.94 7.89
N LYS A 193 -12.03 -14.33 9.12
CA LYS A 193 -12.49 -13.64 10.32
C LYS A 193 -11.36 -13.61 11.35
N GLU A 194 -11.05 -12.45 11.88
CA GLU A 194 -10.10 -12.33 12.98
C GLU A 194 -10.67 -12.93 14.28
N ASP A 195 -9.81 -13.17 15.27
CA ASP A 195 -10.28 -13.59 16.60
C ASP A 195 -11.00 -12.42 17.29
N PRO A 196 -12.33 -12.52 17.52
CA PRO A 196 -13.10 -11.44 18.11
C PRO A 196 -12.73 -11.19 19.59
N PHE A 197 -12.01 -12.11 20.24
CA PHE A 197 -11.60 -12.01 21.64
C PHE A 197 -10.12 -11.65 21.83
N ASN A 198 -9.37 -11.46 20.74
CA ASN A 198 -7.98 -10.98 20.78
C ASN A 198 -7.94 -9.46 20.53
N ALA A 199 -7.53 -8.71 21.55
CA ALA A 199 -7.50 -7.24 21.54
C ALA A 199 -6.29 -6.67 20.79
N ARG A 200 -5.20 -7.43 20.66
CA ARG A 200 -4.01 -7.01 19.91
C ARG A 200 -4.22 -7.37 18.44
N LYS A 201 -4.42 -6.36 17.59
CA LYS A 201 -4.65 -6.52 16.14
C LYS A 201 -3.64 -5.69 15.34
N VAL A 202 -3.31 -6.13 14.12
CA VAL A 202 -2.45 -5.40 13.18
C VAL A 202 -3.07 -5.36 11.78
N PRO A 203 -2.89 -4.26 11.00
CA PRO A 203 -3.46 -4.16 9.66
C PRO A 203 -3.01 -5.29 8.75
N ASP A 204 -3.93 -5.86 7.98
CA ASP A 204 -3.65 -7.01 7.11
C ASP A 204 -3.22 -6.65 5.68
N GLY A 205 -3.20 -5.36 5.33
CA GLY A 205 -2.86 -4.86 3.99
C GLY A 205 -4.01 -4.90 2.96
N PHE A 206 -5.20 -5.37 3.33
CA PHE A 206 -6.38 -5.52 2.46
C PHE A 206 -7.63 -4.80 2.98
N GLY A 207 -7.47 -3.93 3.99
CA GLY A 207 -8.56 -3.17 4.60
C GLY A 207 -9.21 -3.84 5.82
N GLY A 208 -8.60 -4.91 6.37
CA GLY A 208 -8.98 -5.57 7.62
C GLY A 208 -7.81 -5.75 8.61
N PHE A 209 -7.95 -6.66 9.59
CA PHE A 209 -6.92 -6.89 10.63
C PHE A 209 -6.60 -8.35 10.85
N ASN A 210 -5.33 -8.62 11.12
CA ASN A 210 -4.83 -9.87 11.70
C ASN A 210 -4.88 -9.78 13.24
N SER A 211 -5.27 -10.85 13.93
CA SER A 211 -5.11 -10.97 15.39
C SER A 211 -3.65 -11.29 15.71
N GLN A 212 -3.00 -10.57 16.64
CA GLN A 212 -1.59 -10.74 16.96
C GLN A 212 -1.39 -11.15 18.42
N PHE A 213 -0.39 -11.98 18.72
CA PHE A 213 0.06 -12.27 20.07
C PHE A 213 1.56 -12.47 20.14
N GLU A 214 2.16 -12.30 21.31
CA GLU A 214 3.53 -12.74 21.58
C GLU A 214 3.52 -13.91 22.55
N LEU A 215 4.24 -14.98 22.24
CA LEU A 215 4.57 -16.04 23.18
C LEU A 215 5.95 -15.74 23.77
N THR A 216 6.06 -15.56 25.07
CA THR A 216 7.34 -15.28 25.74
C THR A 216 8.09 -16.57 26.07
N SER A 217 9.39 -16.46 26.35
CA SER A 217 10.25 -17.60 26.71
C SER A 217 9.82 -18.34 27.99
N ASP A 218 9.06 -17.70 28.87
CA ASP A 218 8.47 -18.30 30.08
C ASP A 218 7.04 -18.85 29.84
N GLY A 219 6.57 -18.88 28.59
CA GLY A 219 5.27 -19.45 28.23
C GLY A 219 4.08 -18.55 28.51
N LYS A 220 4.28 -17.23 28.64
CA LYS A 220 3.16 -16.28 28.71
C LYS A 220 2.74 -15.87 27.32
N LEU A 221 1.44 -15.67 27.15
CA LEU A 221 0.85 -15.15 25.93
C LEU A 221 0.46 -13.68 26.12
N LEU A 222 1.11 -12.77 25.40
CA LEU A 222 0.86 -11.32 25.39
C LEU A 222 0.04 -10.94 24.14
N TYR A 223 -1.28 -11.07 24.27
CA TYR A 223 -2.28 -10.80 23.23
C TYR A 223 -3.48 -10.02 23.74
N GLN A 224 -3.61 -10.02 25.05
CA GLN A 224 -4.27 -8.97 25.79
C GLN A 224 -3.15 -8.07 26.28
N PRO A 225 -3.37 -6.76 26.45
CA PRO A 225 -2.42 -5.96 27.20
C PRO A 225 -2.17 -6.72 28.51
N GLU A 226 -0.91 -7.09 28.81
CA GLU A 226 -0.57 -7.15 30.23
C GLU A 226 -0.96 -5.76 30.68
N ILE A 227 -2.06 -5.66 31.43
CA ILE A 227 -2.23 -4.59 32.38
C ILE A 227 -0.89 -4.64 33.07
N ALA A 228 0.02 -3.73 32.72
CA ALA A 228 0.94 -3.22 33.70
C ALA A 228 -0.02 -3.00 34.86
N LYS A 229 0.08 -3.85 35.88
CA LYS A 229 -0.42 -3.45 37.17
C LYS A 229 0.42 -2.20 37.39
N PHE A 230 -0.12 -1.06 36.92
CA PHE A 230 -0.25 0.12 37.72
C PHE A 230 -0.50 -0.48 39.07
N SER A 231 0.57 -0.49 39.86
CA SER A 231 0.47 -0.71 41.28
C SER A 231 -0.88 -0.13 41.67
N GLU A 232 -1.74 -0.92 42.28
CA GLU A 232 -3.00 -0.44 42.86
C GLU A 232 -2.74 0.60 43.98
N THR A 233 -1.59 1.28 43.98
CA THR A 233 -1.59 2.71 44.24
C THR A 233 -2.52 3.37 43.23
N LYS A 234 -3.78 3.55 43.64
CA LYS A 234 -4.62 4.68 43.22
C LYS A 234 -3.78 5.95 43.28
N THR A 235 -3.03 6.27 42.22
CA THR A 235 -2.72 7.66 41.91
C THR A 235 -4.04 8.19 41.38
N GLN A 236 -4.77 8.83 42.28
CA GLN A 236 -5.99 9.53 41.97
C GLN A 236 -5.60 10.65 40.99
N PHE A 237 -5.80 10.43 39.69
CA PHE A 237 -5.64 11.50 38.71
C PHE A 237 -6.64 12.60 39.07
N ASP A 238 -6.19 13.86 39.12
CA ASP A 238 -7.02 15.02 39.42
C ASP A 238 -7.77 15.53 38.18
N TRP A 239 -7.73 14.80 37.06
CA TRP A 239 -8.47 15.11 35.83
C TRP A 239 -9.27 13.93 35.28
N ASN A 240 -10.29 14.27 34.48
CA ASN A 240 -11.25 13.33 33.88
C ASN A 240 -11.43 13.68 32.39
N GLY A 241 -10.50 13.20 31.56
CA GLY A 241 -10.48 13.44 30.12
C GLY A 241 -9.89 14.81 29.74
N PRO A 242 -10.20 15.30 28.52
CA PRO A 242 -9.72 16.59 28.06
C PRO A 242 -10.42 17.73 28.81
N GLU A 243 -9.71 18.84 29.03
CA GLU A 243 -10.22 20.00 29.76
C GLU A 243 -10.25 21.24 28.85
N TYR A 244 -11.34 22.00 28.89
CA TYR A 244 -11.41 23.26 28.17
C TYR A 244 -10.57 24.33 28.88
N THR A 245 -9.69 25.00 28.13
CA THR A 245 -8.96 26.19 28.57
C THR A 245 -9.16 27.34 27.58
N PRO A 246 -8.99 28.62 27.97
CA PRO A 246 -9.08 29.74 27.03
C PRO A 246 -8.11 29.65 25.84
N GLU A 247 -7.02 28.89 25.97
CA GLU A 247 -6.01 28.71 24.92
C GLU A 247 -6.26 27.47 24.04
N GLY A 248 -7.24 26.63 24.37
CA GLY A 248 -7.58 25.38 23.65
C GLY A 248 -7.96 24.24 24.60
N ILE A 249 -8.22 23.05 24.04
CA ILE A 249 -8.52 21.83 24.78
C ILE A 249 -7.21 21.21 25.26
N LEU A 250 -7.05 21.12 26.57
CA LEU A 250 -5.91 20.52 27.25
C LEU A 250 -6.09 19.00 27.32
N PHE A 251 -5.18 18.28 26.68
CA PHE A 251 -5.04 16.83 26.79
C PHE A 251 -3.87 16.51 27.71
N ARG A 252 -4.06 15.50 28.56
CA ARG A 252 -3.05 15.04 29.53
C ARG A 252 -2.93 13.53 29.54
N PHE A 253 -1.72 13.03 29.69
CA PHE A 253 -1.45 11.59 29.74
C PHE A 253 -0.25 11.29 30.66
N TYR A 254 -0.42 10.43 31.65
CA TYR A 254 0.65 10.07 32.58
C TYR A 254 1.48 8.90 32.04
N ALA A 255 2.75 9.15 31.71
CA ALA A 255 3.68 8.14 31.20
C ALA A 255 5.13 8.49 31.58
N PRO A 256 5.53 8.25 32.84
CA PRO A 256 6.83 8.67 33.38
C PRO A 256 8.02 7.98 32.71
N ASP A 257 7.82 6.82 32.08
CA ASP A 257 8.89 6.07 31.40
C ASP A 257 8.89 6.26 29.87
N ALA A 258 7.90 6.97 29.31
CA ALA A 258 7.87 7.26 27.88
C ALA A 258 9.00 8.23 27.48
N GLN A 259 9.55 8.04 26.28
CA GLN A 259 10.53 8.94 25.67
C GLN A 259 9.84 10.06 24.89
N VAL A 260 8.74 9.74 24.20
CA VAL A 260 7.87 10.71 23.51
C VAL A 260 6.41 10.26 23.63
N VAL A 261 5.48 11.21 23.65
CA VAL A 261 4.03 10.95 23.52
C VAL A 261 3.45 11.92 22.51
N TYR A 262 2.62 11.43 21.59
CA TYR A 262 1.87 12.24 20.65
C TYR A 262 0.37 12.14 20.92
N LEU A 263 -0.39 13.16 20.54
CA LEU A 263 -1.84 13.13 20.50
C LEU A 263 -2.30 12.84 19.06
N ALA A 264 -3.21 11.88 18.90
CA ALA A 264 -3.79 11.51 17.62
C ALA A 264 -5.30 11.44 17.75
N GLY A 265 -6.04 11.91 16.76
CA GLY A 265 -7.49 11.94 16.79
C GLY A 265 -8.10 12.46 15.50
N THR A 266 -9.43 12.47 15.45
CA THR A 266 -10.23 13.01 14.32
C THR A 266 -9.79 14.40 13.86
N PHE A 267 -9.32 15.25 14.77
CA PHE A 267 -8.85 16.61 14.49
C PHE A 267 -7.45 16.71 13.88
N ASN A 268 -6.65 15.64 13.89
CA ASN A 268 -5.39 15.55 13.14
C ASN A 268 -5.33 14.26 12.29
N ASN A 269 -6.50 13.74 11.91
CA ASN A 269 -6.67 12.53 11.11
C ASN A 269 -5.85 11.33 11.61
N TRP A 270 -5.77 11.15 12.92
CA TRP A 270 -5.03 10.06 13.54
C TRP A 270 -3.54 10.02 13.13
N ALA A 271 -2.92 11.17 12.84
CA ALA A 271 -1.48 11.22 12.54
C ALA A 271 -0.67 10.78 13.77
N PRO A 272 0.12 9.68 13.70
CA PRO A 272 0.72 9.05 14.88
C PRO A 272 1.81 9.91 15.54
N THR A 273 2.38 10.86 14.80
CA THR A 273 3.46 11.75 15.27
C THR A 273 3.13 13.23 15.10
N GLY A 274 1.89 13.58 14.72
CA GLY A 274 1.52 14.92 14.26
C GLY A 274 1.39 15.98 15.38
N LEU A 275 1.15 15.58 16.62
CA LEU A 275 0.99 16.50 17.76
C LEU A 275 1.83 16.03 18.97
N PRO A 276 3.14 16.33 19.02
CA PRO A 276 4.01 15.93 20.13
C PRO A 276 3.62 16.65 21.43
N MET A 277 3.54 15.90 22.53
CA MET A 277 3.21 16.40 23.87
C MET A 277 4.49 16.76 24.66
N THR A 278 4.36 17.62 25.67
CA THR A 278 5.47 18.01 26.55
C THR A 278 5.36 17.32 27.90
N LYS A 279 6.45 16.70 28.37
CA LYS A 279 6.53 16.02 29.67
C LYS A 279 6.98 16.96 30.78
N ASP A 280 6.32 16.91 31.94
CA ASP A 280 6.75 17.61 33.15
C ASP A 280 7.59 16.73 34.11
N GLU A 281 8.08 17.33 35.21
CA GLU A 281 8.90 16.66 36.23
C GLU A 281 8.17 15.51 36.96
N SER A 282 6.84 15.49 36.91
CA SER A 282 6.02 14.45 37.52
C SER A 282 5.75 13.28 36.57
N GLY A 283 6.13 13.38 35.29
CA GLY A 283 5.91 12.36 34.27
C GLY A 283 4.56 12.49 33.54
N VAL A 284 3.86 13.61 33.70
CA VAL A 284 2.63 13.92 32.95
C VAL A 284 3.00 14.62 31.64
N TRP A 285 2.46 14.08 30.55
CA TRP A 285 2.53 14.66 29.22
C TRP A 285 1.31 15.54 28.98
N SER A 286 1.48 16.72 28.40
CA SER A 286 0.36 17.60 28.06
C SER A 286 0.51 18.31 26.71
N ILE A 287 -0.63 18.64 26.10
CA ILE A 287 -0.74 19.49 24.92
C ILE A 287 -2.07 20.24 24.93
N LYS A 288 -2.09 21.46 24.39
CA LYS A 288 -3.32 22.21 24.15
C LYS A 288 -3.62 22.24 22.65
N VAL A 289 -4.81 21.81 22.24
CA VAL A 289 -5.27 21.82 20.85
C VAL A 289 -6.50 22.70 20.72
N LYS A 290 -6.49 23.65 19.79
CA LYS A 290 -7.67 24.45 19.50
C LYS A 290 -8.63 23.64 18.64
N LEU A 291 -9.84 23.41 19.17
CA LEU A 291 -10.90 22.66 18.51
C LEU A 291 -12.17 23.51 18.48
N ILE A 292 -12.96 23.38 17.42
CA ILE A 292 -14.27 24.03 17.28
C ILE A 292 -15.35 23.14 17.90
N PRO A 293 -16.57 23.64 18.16
CA PRO A 293 -17.66 22.79 18.59
C PRO A 293 -17.88 21.63 17.62
N GLY A 294 -17.95 20.41 18.12
CA GLY A 294 -17.91 19.19 17.31
C GLY A 294 -17.74 17.93 18.13
N ASN A 295 -17.89 16.78 17.49
CA ASN A 295 -17.62 15.48 18.10
C ASN A 295 -16.21 15.04 17.72
N TYR A 296 -15.42 14.69 18.72
CA TYR A 296 -14.04 14.32 18.54
C TYR A 296 -13.75 12.96 19.15
N GLN A 297 -12.92 12.21 18.45
CA GLN A 297 -12.30 11.00 18.92
C GLN A 297 -10.79 11.18 18.95
N TYR A 298 -10.10 10.61 19.95
CA TYR A 298 -8.66 10.71 20.11
C TYR A 298 -8.05 9.54 20.91
N LYS A 299 -6.72 9.42 20.82
CA LYS A 299 -5.80 8.51 21.52
C LYS A 299 -4.43 9.17 21.70
N PHE A 300 -3.60 8.58 22.55
CA PHE A 300 -2.20 8.91 22.73
C PHE A 300 -1.31 7.89 22.03
N VAL A 301 -0.24 8.34 21.38
CA VAL A 301 0.75 7.48 20.72
C VAL A 301 2.08 7.59 21.46
N ILE A 302 2.43 6.54 22.20
CA ILE A 302 3.61 6.47 23.05
C ILE A 302 4.77 5.90 22.23
N ASN A 303 5.94 6.57 22.29
CA ASN A 303 7.16 6.19 21.57
C ASN A 303 6.96 5.97 20.04
N GLY A 304 5.96 6.64 19.46
CA GLY A 304 5.65 6.59 18.03
C GLY A 304 4.95 5.32 17.53
N VAL A 305 4.74 4.31 18.38
CA VAL A 305 4.22 2.99 17.94
C VAL A 305 3.11 2.42 18.83
N GLN A 306 2.94 2.88 20.08
CA GLN A 306 1.96 2.33 21.01
C GLN A 306 0.74 3.24 21.15
N TRP A 307 -0.44 2.77 20.73
CA TRP A 307 -1.69 3.51 20.79
C TRP A 307 -2.46 3.23 22.07
N GLN A 308 -2.83 4.28 22.81
CA GLN A 308 -3.48 4.18 24.11
C GLN A 308 -4.66 5.14 24.18
N GLU A 309 -5.84 4.62 24.54
CA GLU A 309 -6.99 5.46 24.93
C GLU A 309 -6.65 6.29 26.16
N ASP A 310 -7.32 7.42 26.34
CA ASP A 310 -7.24 8.20 27.57
C ASP A 310 -7.91 7.44 28.72
N PRO A 311 -7.13 6.92 29.70
CA PRO A 311 -7.67 6.14 30.80
C PRO A 311 -8.54 6.99 31.75
N THR A 312 -8.45 8.32 31.64
CA THR A 312 -9.23 9.27 32.43
C THR A 312 -10.52 9.70 31.72
N ASN A 313 -10.74 9.32 30.46
CA ASN A 313 -11.96 9.65 29.72
C ASN A 313 -12.94 8.45 29.71
N PRO A 314 -14.08 8.52 30.42
CA PRO A 314 -15.09 7.46 30.43
C PRO A 314 -15.84 7.29 29.10
N ALA A 315 -15.82 8.28 28.20
CA ALA A 315 -16.51 8.20 26.92
C ALA A 315 -15.65 7.52 25.87
N LYS A 316 -16.22 6.45 25.31
CA LYS A 316 -15.53 5.53 24.41
C LYS A 316 -16.39 5.30 23.18
N VAL A 317 -15.77 5.36 22.01
CA VAL A 317 -16.37 4.99 20.72
C VAL A 317 -15.54 3.85 20.15
N ASP A 318 -16.20 2.82 19.62
CA ASP A 318 -15.53 1.72 18.93
C ASP A 318 -14.59 2.28 17.86
N ASP A 319 -13.33 1.88 17.89
CA ASP A 319 -12.34 2.39 16.96
C ASP A 319 -12.38 1.70 15.59
N GLY A 320 -13.07 0.57 15.45
CA GLY A 320 -13.06 -0.27 14.25
C GLY A 320 -11.92 -1.29 14.19
N PHE A 321 -11.07 -1.34 15.23
CA PHE A 321 -9.85 -2.15 15.34
C PHE A 321 -9.86 -3.09 16.57
N GLY A 322 -10.98 -3.19 17.28
CA GLY A 322 -11.11 -4.02 18.49
C GLY A 322 -10.67 -3.34 19.79
N GLY A 323 -10.47 -2.01 19.76
CA GLY A 323 -10.28 -1.16 20.93
C GLY A 323 -11.32 -0.04 20.98
N PHE A 324 -11.03 1.00 21.77
CA PHE A 324 -11.86 2.20 21.81
C PHE A 324 -11.04 3.45 21.56
N ASN A 325 -11.63 4.39 20.85
CA ASN A 325 -11.21 5.77 20.85
C ASN A 325 -11.84 6.49 22.05
N SER A 326 -11.06 7.33 22.74
CA SER A 326 -11.63 8.26 23.70
C SER A 326 -12.41 9.32 22.95
N ALA A 327 -13.63 9.60 23.38
CA ALA A 327 -14.52 10.51 22.68
C ALA A 327 -14.93 11.67 23.57
N PHE A 328 -15.23 12.81 22.94
CA PHE A 328 -15.92 13.90 23.60
C PHE A 328 -16.61 14.78 22.56
N LYS A 329 -17.60 15.52 23.01
CA LYS A 329 -18.21 16.60 22.26
C LYS A 329 -17.79 17.93 22.86
N LEU A 330 -17.27 18.81 22.02
CA LEU A 330 -17.09 20.21 22.34
C LEU A 330 -18.36 20.96 21.93
N THR A 331 -18.95 21.69 22.87
CA THR A 331 -20.18 22.47 22.64
C THR A 331 -19.86 23.92 22.30
N ASP A 332 -20.85 24.64 21.75
CA ASP A 332 -20.72 26.04 21.33
C ASP A 332 -20.36 27.00 22.47
N ASP A 333 -20.66 26.65 23.73
CA ASP A 333 -20.30 27.41 24.92
C ASP A 333 -18.97 26.95 25.57
N GLY A 334 -18.19 26.12 24.87
CA GLY A 334 -16.87 25.65 25.32
C GLY A 334 -16.93 24.56 26.40
N LYS A 335 -18.09 23.92 26.62
CA LYS A 335 -18.16 22.74 27.50
C LYS A 335 -17.75 21.48 26.77
N ILE A 336 -17.00 20.65 27.47
CA ILE A 336 -16.68 19.28 27.07
C ILE A 336 -17.74 18.35 27.65
N LEU A 337 -18.42 17.61 26.79
CA LEU A 337 -19.32 16.53 27.15
C LEU A 337 -18.64 15.21 26.80
N LEU A 338 -18.42 14.35 27.78
CA LEU A 338 -17.84 13.02 27.57
C LEU A 338 -18.98 12.08 27.13
N GLU A 339 -19.35 12.14 25.85
CA GLU A 339 -20.38 11.31 25.24
C GLU A 339 -19.90 10.63 23.95
N ALA A 340 -20.35 9.40 23.72
CA ALA A 340 -20.11 8.65 22.49
C ALA A 340 -21.06 9.14 21.40
N ALA A 341 -20.58 10.03 20.53
CA ALA A 341 -21.30 10.41 19.33
C ALA A 341 -20.91 9.45 18.18
N GLY A 342 -21.89 9.00 17.39
CA GLY A 342 -21.65 8.24 16.15
C GLY A 342 -20.73 8.99 15.16
N PRO A 343 -20.36 8.37 14.02
CA PRO A 343 -19.50 9.02 13.04
C PRO A 343 -20.09 10.40 12.71
N SER A 344 -19.26 11.44 12.79
CA SER A 344 -19.59 12.77 12.32
C SER A 344 -20.07 12.65 10.87
N THR A 345 -21.37 12.67 10.63
CA THR A 345 -21.90 12.75 9.27
C THR A 345 -21.75 14.20 8.84
N LEU A 346 -20.74 14.46 8.01
CA LEU A 346 -20.64 15.74 7.32
C LEU A 346 -21.99 16.02 6.64
N PRO A 347 -22.50 17.27 6.69
CA PRO A 347 -23.77 17.61 6.07
C PRO A 347 -23.81 17.19 4.60
N GLN A 348 -24.97 16.72 4.14
CA GLN A 348 -25.21 16.36 2.73
C GLN A 348 -25.63 17.55 1.87
N GLU A 349 -25.77 18.73 2.49
CA GLU A 349 -26.12 19.98 1.83
C GLU A 349 -24.96 20.99 1.96
N PRO A 350 -24.78 21.91 1.00
CA PRO A 350 -23.76 22.96 1.08
C PRO A 350 -23.86 23.80 2.36
N ILE A 351 -22.73 24.00 3.04
CA ILE A 351 -22.66 24.64 4.35
C ILE A 351 -22.25 26.11 4.32
N ILE A 352 -21.77 26.64 3.18
CA ILE A 352 -21.14 27.97 3.15
C ILE A 352 -22.01 29.09 3.75
N LYS A 353 -23.34 29.04 3.58
CA LYS A 353 -24.29 30.04 4.10
C LYS A 353 -24.44 30.02 5.62
N THR A 354 -24.02 28.93 6.26
CA THR A 354 -24.05 28.77 7.72
C THR A 354 -22.82 29.39 8.40
N LEU A 355 -21.75 29.62 7.64
CA LEU A 355 -20.46 30.10 8.14
C LEU A 355 -20.37 31.62 7.99
N LYS A 356 -19.98 32.34 9.05
CA LYS A 356 -19.99 33.80 9.07
C LYS A 356 -18.57 34.37 9.06
N LYS A 357 -18.32 35.37 8.22
CA LYS A 357 -17.07 36.12 8.20
C LYS A 357 -16.73 36.73 9.58
N GLN A 358 -15.57 36.37 10.14
CA GLN A 358 -15.07 36.88 11.42
C GLN A 358 -14.04 38.03 11.31
N GLY A 359 -13.66 38.47 10.10
CA GLY A 359 -12.65 39.50 9.91
C GLY A 359 -12.05 39.55 8.50
N THR A 360 -10.72 39.72 8.40
CA THR A 360 -9.98 39.72 7.12
C THR A 360 -10.24 38.40 6.38
N PRO A 361 -10.59 38.42 5.08
CA PRO A 361 -10.76 37.20 4.31
C PRO A 361 -9.43 36.47 4.10
N ILE A 362 -9.49 35.16 3.91
CA ILE A 362 -8.35 34.37 3.41
C ILE A 362 -8.35 34.31 1.89
N TYR A 363 -7.18 34.13 1.31
CA TYR A 363 -7.00 33.92 -0.12
C TYR A 363 -6.72 32.45 -0.39
N LEU A 364 -7.34 31.90 -1.42
CA LEU A 364 -7.18 30.51 -1.83
C LEU A 364 -6.59 30.45 -3.24
N ALA A 365 -5.37 29.93 -3.37
CA ALA A 365 -4.78 29.59 -4.66
C ALA A 365 -4.84 28.08 -4.88
N ILE A 366 -5.62 27.65 -5.88
CA ILE A 366 -5.64 26.26 -6.34
C ILE A 366 -4.73 26.18 -7.57
N VAL A 367 -3.83 25.19 -7.60
CA VAL A 367 -2.93 24.92 -8.72
C VAL A 367 -3.14 23.47 -9.17
N TRP A 368 -3.68 23.30 -10.37
CA TRP A 368 -3.85 21.99 -10.99
C TRP A 368 -2.64 21.67 -11.86
N HIS A 369 -1.88 20.64 -11.48
CA HIS A 369 -0.71 20.18 -12.22
C HIS A 369 -1.11 19.15 -13.28
N GLN A 370 -1.07 19.51 -14.57
CA GLN A 370 -1.43 18.60 -15.65
C GLN A 370 -0.19 18.11 -16.39
N HIS A 371 0.05 16.81 -16.31
CA HIS A 371 1.25 16.19 -16.83
C HIS A 371 0.99 14.81 -17.42
N GLN A 372 1.86 14.41 -18.35
CA GLN A 372 2.01 13.05 -18.81
C GLN A 372 3.50 12.84 -19.12
N PRO A 373 4.05 11.65 -18.81
CA PRO A 373 5.40 11.30 -19.21
C PRO A 373 5.54 11.38 -20.73
N ARG A 374 6.78 11.47 -21.21
CA ARG A 374 7.04 11.28 -22.64
C ARG A 374 6.78 9.82 -23.00
N TYR A 375 5.69 9.56 -23.71
CA TYR A 375 5.48 8.26 -24.31
C TYR A 375 6.37 8.09 -25.52
N TYR A 376 7.16 7.01 -25.55
CA TYR A 376 8.00 6.65 -26.68
C TYR A 376 7.20 6.65 -27.98
N LYS A 377 7.84 7.23 -29.01
CA LYS A 377 7.30 7.31 -30.36
C LYS A 377 8.12 6.39 -31.26
N ASP A 378 7.42 5.56 -32.03
CA ASP A 378 8.09 4.80 -33.07
C ASP A 378 8.64 5.78 -34.13
N LEU A 379 9.95 5.79 -34.34
CA LEU A 379 10.60 6.74 -35.24
C LEU A 379 10.20 6.57 -36.73
N LYS A 380 9.63 5.42 -37.11
CA LYS A 380 9.19 5.15 -38.49
C LYS A 380 7.76 5.59 -38.71
N THR A 381 6.85 5.31 -37.76
CA THR A 381 5.42 5.60 -37.91
C THR A 381 5.01 6.92 -37.28
N GLY A 382 5.74 7.40 -36.27
CA GLY A 382 5.39 8.53 -35.41
C GLY A 382 4.40 8.18 -34.30
N GLU A 383 3.87 6.95 -34.28
CA GLU A 383 2.83 6.50 -33.34
C GLU A 383 3.37 6.39 -31.90
N SER A 384 2.63 6.94 -30.94
CA SER A 384 2.90 6.78 -29.51
C SER A 384 2.45 5.40 -29.03
N PHE A 385 3.22 4.79 -28.11
CA PHE A 385 2.89 3.45 -27.62
C PHE A 385 1.67 3.40 -26.68
N ALA A 386 1.34 4.51 -26.02
CA ALA A 386 0.28 4.59 -25.03
C ALA A 386 -0.72 5.72 -25.35
N PRO A 387 -1.99 5.57 -24.95
CA PRO A 387 -3.06 6.49 -25.34
C PRO A 387 -3.33 7.61 -24.33
N TRP A 388 -2.59 7.65 -23.21
CA TRP A 388 -2.97 8.41 -22.01
C TRP A 388 -3.07 9.93 -22.24
N VAL A 389 -2.20 10.51 -23.07
CA VAL A 389 -2.33 11.94 -23.48
C VAL A 389 -3.68 12.21 -24.16
N ARG A 390 -4.14 11.30 -25.03
CA ARG A 390 -5.42 11.43 -25.73
C ARG A 390 -6.59 11.19 -24.79
N LEU A 391 -6.51 10.18 -23.92
CA LEU A 391 -7.63 9.78 -23.06
C LEU A 391 -7.85 10.76 -21.89
N HIS A 392 -6.79 11.20 -21.22
CA HIS A 392 -6.89 12.28 -20.23
C HIS A 392 -7.21 13.63 -20.89
N GLY A 393 -6.78 13.86 -22.13
CA GLY A 393 -7.07 15.11 -22.85
C GLY A 393 -8.56 15.36 -23.09
N ILE A 394 -9.34 14.32 -23.39
CA ILE A 394 -10.79 14.45 -23.62
C ILE A 394 -11.63 14.51 -22.33
N LYS A 395 -10.95 14.35 -21.19
CA LYS A 395 -11.53 14.25 -19.86
C LYS A 395 -11.00 15.41 -19.02
N ASP A 396 -9.83 15.24 -18.44
CA ASP A 396 -9.25 16.11 -17.41
C ASP A 396 -8.80 17.47 -17.96
N TYR A 397 -8.02 17.49 -19.05
CA TYR A 397 -7.37 18.71 -19.51
C TYR A 397 -8.35 19.72 -20.10
N TYR A 398 -9.36 19.25 -20.82
CA TYR A 398 -10.42 20.12 -21.31
C TYR A 398 -11.41 20.49 -20.21
N ASP A 399 -11.96 19.49 -19.50
CA ASP A 399 -13.13 19.68 -18.65
C ASP A 399 -12.84 20.54 -17.42
N MET A 400 -11.72 20.28 -16.74
CA MET A 400 -11.36 21.02 -15.53
C MET A 400 -11.16 22.51 -15.79
N ALA A 401 -10.73 22.88 -17.00
CA ALA A 401 -10.72 24.28 -17.41
C ALA A 401 -12.14 24.76 -17.75
N ALA A 402 -12.86 24.03 -18.60
CA ALA A 402 -14.17 24.41 -19.13
C ALA A 402 -15.24 24.59 -18.05
N ILE A 403 -15.18 23.87 -16.93
CA ILE A 403 -16.14 24.01 -15.82
C ILE A 403 -16.22 25.46 -15.29
N LEU A 404 -15.14 26.24 -15.39
CA LEU A 404 -15.13 27.64 -14.97
C LEU A 404 -16.08 28.55 -15.76
N TYR A 405 -16.51 28.16 -16.97
CA TYR A 405 -17.55 28.91 -17.67
C TYR A 405 -18.84 29.03 -16.85
N GLN A 406 -19.10 28.08 -15.93
CA GLN A 406 -20.25 28.09 -15.04
C GLN A 406 -20.00 28.89 -13.74
N TYR A 407 -18.74 29.19 -13.42
CA TYR A 407 -18.32 29.78 -12.15
C TYR A 407 -17.40 31.01 -12.35
N PRO A 408 -17.91 32.12 -12.93
CA PRO A 408 -17.10 33.25 -13.36
C PRO A 408 -16.38 34.03 -12.24
N LYS A 409 -16.71 33.74 -10.96
CA LYS A 409 -16.03 34.33 -9.80
C LYS A 409 -14.81 33.53 -9.34
N ILE A 410 -14.72 32.27 -9.74
CA ILE A 410 -13.64 31.38 -9.31
C ILE A 410 -12.40 31.69 -10.13
N ARG A 411 -11.26 31.69 -9.44
CA ARG A 411 -9.94 31.82 -10.03
C ARG A 411 -9.03 30.72 -9.55
N PHE A 412 -8.27 30.13 -10.46
CA PHE A 412 -7.22 29.17 -10.10
C PHE A 412 -6.09 29.18 -11.14
N THR A 413 -5.07 28.37 -10.92
CA THR A 413 -3.91 28.24 -11.79
C THR A 413 -3.89 26.84 -12.40
N ILE A 414 -3.58 26.74 -13.69
CA ILE A 414 -3.31 25.45 -14.35
C ILE A 414 -1.84 25.43 -14.76
N ASN A 415 -1.11 24.40 -14.35
CA ASN A 415 0.20 24.11 -14.89
C ASN A 415 0.07 23.14 -16.07
N LEU A 416 0.49 23.57 -17.26
CA LEU A 416 0.57 22.71 -18.44
C LEU A 416 2.04 22.42 -18.73
N THR A 417 2.43 21.16 -18.58
CA THR A 417 3.82 20.76 -18.83
C THR A 417 4.14 20.82 -20.34
N PRO A 418 5.35 21.28 -20.74
CA PRO A 418 5.69 21.38 -22.16
C PRO A 418 5.68 20.03 -22.89
N VAL A 419 6.12 18.96 -22.21
CA VAL A 419 6.09 17.58 -22.75
C VAL A 419 4.66 17.10 -23.04
N LEU A 420 3.68 17.45 -22.21
CA LEU A 420 2.26 17.17 -22.49
C LEU A 420 1.79 17.91 -23.75
N LEU A 421 2.06 19.22 -23.82
CA LEU A 421 1.63 20.08 -24.94
C LEU A 421 2.25 19.63 -26.27
N MET A 422 3.53 19.26 -26.27
CA MET A 422 4.20 18.71 -27.45
C MET A 422 3.54 17.40 -27.92
N GLN A 423 3.19 16.50 -27.01
CA GLN A 423 2.53 15.25 -27.36
C GLN A 423 1.11 15.48 -27.90
N LEU A 424 0.36 16.43 -27.32
CA LEU A 424 -0.96 16.81 -27.83
C LEU A 424 -0.90 17.34 -29.28
N GLU A 425 0.05 18.22 -29.57
CA GLU A 425 0.26 18.74 -30.93
C GLU A 425 0.61 17.62 -31.93
N ASP A 426 1.49 16.71 -31.53
CA ASP A 426 1.89 15.58 -32.39
C ASP A 426 0.72 14.61 -32.65
N ILE A 427 -0.10 14.33 -31.64
CA ILE A 427 -1.33 13.51 -31.79
C ILE A 427 -2.29 14.16 -32.79
N ILE A 428 -2.56 15.46 -32.63
CA ILE A 428 -3.44 16.21 -33.53
C ILE A 428 -2.90 16.22 -34.95
N LYS A 429 -1.59 16.46 -35.12
CA LYS A 429 -0.92 16.48 -36.41
C LYS A 429 -1.02 15.13 -37.12
N LEU A 430 -0.71 14.02 -36.43
CA LEU A 430 -0.78 12.68 -37.02
C LEU A 430 -2.19 12.35 -37.49
N TYR A 431 -3.20 12.66 -36.69
CA TYR A 431 -4.60 12.48 -37.07
C TYR A 431 -4.98 13.29 -38.31
N ASP A 432 -4.57 14.57 -38.39
CA ASP A 432 -4.84 15.43 -39.54
C ASP A 432 -4.13 14.97 -40.83
N GLU A 433 -3.01 14.26 -40.68
CA GLU A 433 -2.31 13.56 -41.78
C GLU A 433 -2.94 12.20 -42.14
N GLY A 434 -4.02 11.79 -41.47
CA GLY A 434 -4.69 10.51 -41.69
C GLY A 434 -3.94 9.30 -41.11
N LYS A 435 -3.04 9.52 -40.16
CA LYS A 435 -2.26 8.49 -39.46
C LYS A 435 -2.82 8.22 -38.07
N SER A 436 -2.50 7.06 -37.52
CA SER A 436 -2.83 6.74 -36.13
C SER A 436 -1.88 7.47 -35.17
N PRO A 437 -2.42 8.22 -34.18
CA PRO A 437 -1.59 8.90 -33.19
C PRO A 437 -1.00 7.94 -32.14
N ASP A 438 -1.72 6.87 -31.79
CA ASP A 438 -1.31 5.88 -30.82
C ASP A 438 -1.80 4.46 -31.16
N VAL A 439 -1.18 3.47 -30.54
CA VAL A 439 -1.45 2.05 -30.78
C VAL A 439 -2.93 1.71 -30.52
N ASP A 440 -3.53 2.19 -29.44
CA ASP A 440 -4.94 1.91 -29.12
C ASP A 440 -5.90 2.54 -30.13
N PHE A 441 -5.57 3.71 -30.67
CA PHE A 441 -6.32 4.35 -31.76
C PHE A 441 -6.32 3.46 -33.01
N ARG A 442 -5.14 2.96 -33.41
CA ARG A 442 -5.02 2.00 -34.52
C ARG A 442 -5.76 0.70 -34.25
N MET A 443 -5.61 0.15 -33.04
CA MET A 443 -6.28 -1.08 -32.62
C MET A 443 -7.79 -0.91 -32.59
N THR A 444 -8.30 0.28 -32.25
CA THR A 444 -9.71 0.62 -32.34
C THR A 444 -10.20 0.60 -33.79
N LEU A 445 -9.48 1.25 -34.72
CA LEU A 445 -9.88 1.33 -36.13
C LEU A 445 -9.80 0.02 -36.91
N LYS A 446 -9.07 -1.00 -36.41
CA LYS A 446 -9.00 -2.30 -37.07
C LYS A 446 -10.37 -2.99 -37.06
N ASN A 447 -10.84 -3.42 -38.24
CA ASN A 447 -12.13 -4.11 -38.36
C ASN A 447 -12.14 -5.36 -37.50
N ALA A 448 -13.21 -5.56 -36.72
CA ALA A 448 -13.26 -6.63 -35.73
C ALA A 448 -13.19 -8.05 -36.35
N ASP A 449 -13.65 -8.20 -37.59
CA ASP A 449 -13.62 -9.46 -38.35
C ASP A 449 -12.21 -9.80 -38.89
N SER A 450 -11.31 -8.83 -38.92
CA SER A 450 -9.92 -8.96 -39.37
C SER A 450 -8.91 -9.10 -38.23
N LEU A 451 -9.37 -9.11 -36.98
CA LEU A 451 -8.51 -9.24 -35.80
C LEU A 451 -7.82 -10.61 -35.79
N THR A 452 -6.49 -10.58 -35.80
CA THR A 452 -5.64 -11.75 -35.59
C THR A 452 -5.69 -12.19 -34.13
N TYR A 453 -5.08 -13.34 -33.84
CA TYR A 453 -4.98 -13.84 -32.48
C TYR A 453 -4.23 -12.87 -31.55
N GLU A 454 -3.12 -12.29 -31.99
CA GLU A 454 -2.35 -11.32 -31.19
C GLU A 454 -3.09 -9.99 -31.00
N ASP A 455 -3.86 -9.54 -32.01
CA ASP A 455 -4.72 -8.37 -31.84
C ASP A 455 -5.75 -8.59 -30.72
N LYS A 456 -6.39 -9.76 -30.70
CA LYS A 456 -7.39 -10.10 -29.69
C LYS A 456 -6.79 -10.17 -28.29
N LYS A 457 -5.57 -10.72 -28.16
CA LYS A 457 -4.82 -10.72 -26.89
C LYS A 457 -4.55 -9.30 -26.40
N TYR A 458 -4.06 -8.44 -27.30
CA TYR A 458 -3.82 -7.03 -26.98
C TYR A 458 -5.09 -6.33 -26.49
N LEU A 459 -6.23 -6.50 -27.18
CA LEU A 459 -7.50 -5.93 -26.75
C LEU A 459 -7.92 -6.45 -25.37
N LEU A 460 -7.85 -7.75 -25.12
CA LEU A 460 -8.26 -8.33 -23.82
C LEU A 460 -7.36 -7.93 -22.65
N ALA A 461 -6.10 -7.61 -22.93
CA ALA A 461 -5.15 -7.11 -21.94
C ALA A 461 -5.35 -5.62 -21.64
N ASN A 462 -5.49 -4.78 -22.68
CA ASN A 462 -5.35 -3.32 -22.55
C ASN A 462 -6.69 -2.55 -22.62
N PHE A 463 -7.72 -3.08 -23.28
CA PHE A 463 -9.01 -2.38 -23.45
C PHE A 463 -9.92 -2.48 -22.20
N PHE A 464 -9.33 -2.76 -21.04
CA PHE A 464 -9.97 -2.68 -19.71
C PHE A 464 -9.12 -1.87 -18.71
N SER A 465 -8.13 -1.12 -19.20
CA SER A 465 -7.25 -0.25 -18.40
C SER A 465 -7.96 1.06 -18.08
N ALA A 466 -8.92 1.00 -17.16
CA ALA A 466 -9.63 2.11 -16.54
C ALA A 466 -10.26 1.62 -15.23
N SER A 467 -10.64 2.52 -14.32
CA SER A 467 -11.31 2.15 -13.06
C SER A 467 -12.54 1.27 -13.30
N TRP A 468 -12.53 0.03 -12.77
CA TRP A 468 -13.60 -0.91 -13.01
C TRP A 468 -14.92 -0.42 -12.44
N ASP A 469 -14.94 0.00 -11.17
CA ASP A 469 -16.18 0.36 -10.49
C ASP A 469 -16.78 1.69 -10.99
N ASN A 470 -15.95 2.66 -11.35
CA ASN A 470 -16.41 4.01 -11.69
C ASN A 470 -16.53 4.28 -13.19
N MET A 471 -15.80 3.56 -14.05
CA MET A 471 -15.74 3.84 -15.49
C MET A 471 -16.20 2.67 -16.36
N ILE A 472 -15.92 1.42 -15.97
CA ILE A 472 -16.28 0.24 -16.77
C ILE A 472 -17.66 -0.29 -16.38
N ASP A 473 -17.84 -0.64 -15.11
CA ASP A 473 -19.00 -1.37 -14.61
C ASP A 473 -20.28 -0.53 -14.56
N ILE A 474 -20.16 0.79 -14.73
CA ILE A 474 -21.29 1.70 -14.93
C ILE A 474 -22.00 1.47 -16.27
N PHE A 475 -21.33 0.84 -17.25
CA PHE A 475 -21.93 0.45 -18.53
C PHE A 475 -22.23 -1.06 -18.52
N PRO A 476 -23.52 -1.48 -18.55
CA PRO A 476 -23.89 -2.89 -18.42
C PRO A 476 -23.20 -3.80 -19.44
N ARG A 477 -23.10 -3.36 -20.70
CA ARG A 477 -22.45 -4.14 -21.76
C ARG A 477 -20.94 -4.21 -21.58
N TYR A 478 -20.28 -3.15 -21.12
CA TYR A 478 -18.83 -3.18 -20.91
C TYR A 478 -18.46 -4.08 -19.72
N LYS A 479 -19.26 -4.05 -18.65
CA LYS A 479 -19.20 -5.01 -17.54
C LYS A 479 -19.34 -6.45 -18.03
N GLU A 480 -20.34 -6.72 -18.87
CA GLU A 480 -20.55 -8.05 -19.46
C GLU A 480 -19.28 -8.51 -20.18
N LEU A 481 -18.71 -7.68 -21.07
CA LEU A 481 -17.46 -7.98 -21.78
C LEU A 481 -16.33 -8.28 -20.78
N ARG A 482 -16.09 -7.41 -19.80
CA ARG A 482 -15.04 -7.60 -18.78
C ARG A 482 -15.17 -8.96 -18.07
N THR A 483 -16.39 -9.33 -17.69
CA THR A 483 -16.68 -10.60 -16.99
C THR A 483 -16.62 -11.84 -17.89
N LYS A 484 -16.66 -11.69 -19.22
CA LYS A 484 -16.43 -12.81 -20.15
C LYS A 484 -14.97 -13.29 -20.17
N ARG A 485 -14.01 -12.48 -19.70
CA ARG A 485 -12.61 -12.91 -19.58
C ARG A 485 -12.49 -14.10 -18.64
N VAL A 486 -11.64 -15.04 -19.02
CA VAL A 486 -11.28 -16.21 -18.22
C VAL A 486 -9.93 -15.95 -17.60
N TRP A 487 -9.85 -16.17 -16.30
CA TRP A 487 -8.62 -16.00 -15.53
C TRP A 487 -8.04 -17.37 -15.20
N ASN A 488 -6.72 -17.48 -15.28
CA ASN A 488 -5.98 -18.61 -14.74
C ASN A 488 -5.95 -18.50 -13.20
N PRO A 489 -5.68 -19.61 -12.47
CA PRO A 489 -5.56 -19.58 -11.01
C PRO A 489 -4.47 -18.62 -10.48
N ASP A 490 -3.47 -18.30 -11.30
CA ASP A 490 -2.38 -17.37 -11.00
C ASP A 490 -2.76 -15.87 -11.20
N GLY A 491 -4.01 -15.59 -11.56
CA GLY A 491 -4.50 -14.23 -11.80
C GLY A 491 -4.17 -13.66 -13.18
N THR A 492 -3.50 -14.42 -14.06
CA THR A 492 -3.26 -14.01 -15.45
C THR A 492 -4.47 -14.32 -16.34
N ILE A 493 -4.59 -13.63 -17.49
CA ILE A 493 -5.67 -13.88 -18.44
C ILE A 493 -5.41 -15.18 -19.20
N ASN A 494 -6.38 -16.10 -19.18
CA ASN A 494 -6.40 -17.23 -20.10
C ASN A 494 -6.89 -16.75 -21.47
N PHE A 495 -5.96 -16.35 -22.33
CA PHE A 495 -6.30 -15.77 -23.63
C PHE A 495 -7.05 -16.74 -24.54
N ASP A 496 -6.68 -18.01 -24.58
CA ASP A 496 -7.32 -18.99 -25.46
C ASP A 496 -8.79 -19.20 -25.10
N GLU A 497 -9.09 -19.41 -23.82
CA GLU A 497 -10.47 -19.59 -23.35
C GLU A 497 -11.27 -18.29 -23.42
N SER A 498 -10.64 -17.14 -23.13
CA SER A 498 -11.28 -15.83 -23.27
C SER A 498 -11.68 -15.57 -24.72
N ILE A 499 -10.77 -15.78 -25.68
CA ILE A 499 -11.02 -15.52 -27.11
C ILE A 499 -12.16 -16.39 -27.64
N LYS A 500 -12.27 -17.66 -27.19
CA LYS A 500 -13.39 -18.54 -27.59
C LYS A 500 -14.76 -18.04 -27.13
N ARG A 501 -14.82 -17.28 -26.03
CA ARG A 501 -16.08 -16.72 -25.48
C ARG A 501 -16.52 -15.42 -26.16
N TYR A 502 -15.64 -14.79 -26.92
CA TYR A 502 -15.91 -13.51 -27.58
C TYR A 502 -16.25 -13.71 -29.05
N THR A 503 -17.38 -13.13 -29.46
CA THR A 503 -17.77 -13.00 -30.87
C THR A 503 -17.07 -11.81 -31.53
N THR A 504 -17.13 -11.71 -32.86
CA THR A 504 -16.70 -10.51 -33.60
C THR A 504 -17.40 -9.25 -33.10
N GLN A 505 -18.69 -9.32 -32.77
CA GLN A 505 -19.42 -8.18 -32.22
C GLN A 505 -18.95 -7.83 -30.80
N ASP A 506 -18.59 -8.80 -29.97
CA ASP A 506 -18.02 -8.54 -28.63
C ASP A 506 -16.71 -7.75 -28.72
N PHE A 507 -15.80 -8.13 -29.63
CA PHE A 507 -14.56 -7.37 -29.85
C PHE A 507 -14.83 -5.97 -30.39
N ARG A 508 -15.81 -5.83 -31.30
CA ARG A 508 -16.21 -4.53 -31.82
C ARG A 508 -16.76 -3.61 -30.74
N ASP A 509 -17.64 -4.15 -29.89
CA ASP A 509 -18.21 -3.42 -28.76
C ASP A 509 -17.11 -3.04 -27.75
N LEU A 510 -16.13 -3.92 -27.50
CA LEU A 510 -14.97 -3.66 -26.64
C LEU A 510 -14.13 -2.47 -27.16
N GLN A 511 -13.82 -2.45 -28.47
CA GLN A 511 -13.08 -1.35 -29.10
C GLN A 511 -13.80 0.01 -28.94
N VAL A 512 -15.14 0.01 -29.00
CA VAL A 512 -15.94 1.21 -28.74
C VAL A 512 -15.93 1.58 -27.25
N TYR A 513 -16.20 0.63 -26.37
CA TYR A 513 -16.40 0.90 -24.95
C TYR A 513 -15.15 1.40 -24.24
N PHE A 514 -13.98 0.89 -24.63
CA PHE A 514 -12.72 1.43 -24.15
C PHE A 514 -12.65 2.94 -24.41
N ASN A 515 -12.93 3.40 -25.64
CA ASN A 515 -12.87 4.83 -25.93
C ASN A 515 -14.04 5.62 -25.33
N LEU A 516 -15.23 5.01 -25.23
CA LEU A 516 -16.45 5.67 -24.76
C LEU A 516 -16.41 5.96 -23.25
N CYS A 517 -15.80 5.10 -22.44
CA CYS A 517 -15.77 5.28 -20.98
C CYS A 517 -14.90 6.46 -20.52
N TRP A 518 -13.91 6.86 -21.33
CA TRP A 518 -13.00 7.97 -21.05
C TRP A 518 -13.59 9.36 -21.32
N PHE A 519 -14.75 9.46 -21.97
CA PHE A 519 -15.38 10.77 -22.13
C PHE A 519 -15.87 11.29 -20.79
N ASP A 520 -15.53 12.56 -20.50
CA ASP A 520 -16.11 13.30 -19.40
C ASP A 520 -17.65 13.16 -19.38
N PRO A 521 -18.28 13.04 -18.19
CA PRO A 521 -19.73 12.91 -18.07
C PRO A 521 -20.55 13.91 -18.89
N ASP A 522 -20.09 15.14 -19.10
CA ASP A 522 -20.85 16.16 -19.82
C ASP A 522 -21.05 15.79 -21.30
N PHE A 523 -20.02 15.22 -21.94
CA PHE A 523 -20.13 14.72 -23.32
C PHE A 523 -20.99 13.45 -23.42
N ARG A 524 -21.04 12.64 -22.36
CA ARG A 524 -21.87 11.43 -22.27
C ARG A 524 -23.35 11.76 -22.04
N ASN A 525 -23.64 12.84 -21.32
CA ASN A 525 -24.98 13.21 -20.89
C ASN A 525 -25.68 14.19 -21.85
N GLY A 526 -24.92 15.00 -22.59
CA GLY A 526 -25.45 16.09 -23.42
C GLY A 526 -24.55 16.54 -24.56
N GLU A 527 -25.01 17.60 -25.23
CA GLU A 527 -24.24 18.33 -26.25
C GLU A 527 -23.42 19.44 -25.57
N VAL A 528 -22.12 19.49 -25.86
CA VAL A 528 -21.20 20.53 -25.41
C VAL A 528 -20.76 21.34 -26.61
N THR A 529 -20.80 22.67 -26.50
CA THR A 529 -20.23 23.58 -27.51
C THR A 529 -18.79 23.90 -27.11
N LEU A 530 -17.83 23.47 -27.91
CA LEU A 530 -16.41 23.71 -27.71
C LEU A 530 -16.06 25.17 -28.04
N PRO A 531 -14.97 25.73 -27.47
CA PRO A 531 -14.45 27.04 -27.84
C PRO A 531 -14.07 27.16 -29.33
N THR A 532 -13.90 26.04 -30.04
CA THR A 532 -13.69 26.01 -31.50
C THR A 532 -14.96 26.30 -32.30
N GLY A 533 -16.13 26.30 -31.66
CA GLY A 533 -17.45 26.40 -32.29
C GLY A 533 -18.08 25.05 -32.64
N ASP A 534 -17.33 23.95 -32.53
CA ASP A 534 -17.86 22.60 -32.71
C ASP A 534 -18.85 22.24 -31.61
N LYS A 535 -19.91 21.52 -32.00
CA LYS A 535 -20.84 20.87 -31.08
C LYS A 535 -20.54 19.38 -31.04
N VAL A 536 -20.32 18.84 -29.85
CA VAL A 536 -19.92 17.45 -29.65
C VAL A 536 -20.78 16.77 -28.59
N SER A 537 -21.09 15.49 -28.82
CA SER A 537 -21.78 14.63 -27.85
C SER A 537 -21.52 13.17 -28.20
N VAL A 538 -21.34 12.33 -27.19
CA VAL A 538 -21.30 10.86 -27.34
C VAL A 538 -22.52 10.17 -26.75
N LYS A 539 -23.53 10.93 -26.31
CA LYS A 539 -24.77 10.43 -25.72
C LYS A 539 -25.44 9.34 -26.57
N LYS A 540 -25.49 9.54 -27.89
CA LYS A 540 -26.11 8.56 -28.80
C LYS A 540 -25.45 7.17 -28.75
N PHE A 541 -24.15 7.10 -28.44
CA PHE A 541 -23.42 5.83 -28.31
C PHE A 541 -23.68 5.19 -26.95
N VAL A 542 -23.78 6.00 -25.89
CA VAL A 542 -24.21 5.55 -24.56
C VAL A 542 -25.62 4.95 -24.63
N GLU A 543 -26.57 5.63 -25.28
CA GLU A 543 -27.95 5.16 -25.46
C GLU A 543 -28.05 3.92 -26.35
N LYS A 544 -27.19 3.81 -27.37
CA LYS A 544 -27.13 2.62 -28.23
C LYS A 544 -26.73 1.37 -27.45
N GLY A 545 -25.79 1.50 -26.51
CA GLY A 545 -25.43 0.48 -25.52
C GLY A 545 -24.72 -0.79 -26.03
N GLN A 546 -24.99 -1.26 -27.24
CA GLN A 546 -24.36 -2.44 -27.84
C GLN A 546 -24.59 -2.49 -29.36
N ASN A 547 -24.05 -3.51 -30.03
CA ASN A 547 -24.18 -3.70 -31.48
C ASN A 547 -23.61 -2.51 -32.27
N PHE A 548 -22.44 -2.03 -31.86
CA PHE A 548 -21.75 -0.96 -32.55
C PHE A 548 -21.31 -1.40 -33.95
N SER A 549 -21.09 -0.43 -34.83
CA SER A 549 -20.60 -0.59 -36.20
C SER A 549 -19.15 -0.09 -36.31
N GLU A 550 -18.46 -0.45 -37.39
CA GLU A 550 -17.11 0.10 -37.66
C GLU A 550 -17.15 1.63 -37.84
N GLN A 551 -18.25 2.17 -38.36
CA GLN A 551 -18.45 3.60 -38.49
C GLN A 551 -18.59 4.31 -37.13
N ASP A 552 -19.22 3.66 -36.13
CA ASP A 552 -19.34 4.23 -34.79
C ASP A 552 -17.96 4.43 -34.15
N LYS A 553 -17.01 3.50 -34.39
CA LYS A 553 -15.63 3.63 -33.89
C LYS A 553 -14.98 4.89 -34.43
N LYS A 554 -15.05 5.09 -35.75
CA LYS A 554 -14.47 6.26 -36.41
C LYS A 554 -15.07 7.55 -35.85
N GLU A 555 -16.39 7.60 -35.71
CA GLU A 555 -17.07 8.81 -35.24
C GLU A 555 -16.72 9.14 -33.78
N ILE A 556 -16.61 8.14 -32.90
CA ILE A 556 -16.14 8.36 -31.51
C ILE A 556 -14.73 8.96 -31.50
N LEU A 557 -13.81 8.39 -32.28
CA LEU A 557 -12.43 8.89 -32.37
C LEU A 557 -12.37 10.30 -33.00
N ASP A 558 -13.19 10.59 -34.02
CA ASP A 558 -13.30 11.93 -34.60
C ASP A 558 -13.77 12.96 -33.55
N ILE A 559 -14.70 12.58 -32.66
CA ILE A 559 -15.15 13.44 -31.56
C ILE A 559 -14.03 13.67 -30.55
N GLN A 560 -13.25 12.65 -30.19
CA GLN A 560 -12.09 12.82 -29.30
C GLN A 560 -11.13 13.87 -29.86
N MET A 561 -10.83 13.82 -31.15
CA MET A 561 -9.92 14.77 -31.80
C MET A 561 -10.45 16.20 -31.80
N LYS A 562 -11.76 16.40 -31.92
CA LYS A 562 -12.38 17.74 -31.77
C LYS A 562 -12.16 18.30 -30.36
N ILE A 563 -12.30 17.46 -29.33
CA ILE A 563 -12.09 17.87 -27.94
C ILE A 563 -10.61 18.19 -27.70
N LEU A 564 -9.67 17.37 -28.17
CA LEU A 564 -8.23 17.64 -28.04
C LEU A 564 -7.84 18.99 -28.67
N LYS A 565 -8.37 19.28 -29.87
CA LYS A 565 -8.16 20.58 -30.55
C LYS A 565 -8.73 21.77 -29.78
N ALA A 566 -9.65 21.53 -28.85
CA ALA A 566 -10.27 22.56 -28.03
C ALA A 566 -9.54 22.84 -26.70
N ILE A 567 -8.57 22.02 -26.28
CA ILE A 567 -7.82 22.18 -25.02
C ILE A 567 -7.09 23.54 -24.99
N ILE A 568 -6.20 23.83 -25.95
CA ILE A 568 -5.47 25.11 -25.95
C ILE A 568 -6.45 26.31 -26.08
N PRO A 569 -7.46 26.29 -26.97
CA PRO A 569 -8.47 27.33 -27.04
C PRO A 569 -9.21 27.63 -25.73
N VAL A 570 -9.65 26.62 -24.95
CA VAL A 570 -10.35 26.87 -23.67
C VAL A 570 -9.44 27.58 -22.67
N HIS A 571 -8.17 27.16 -22.58
CA HIS A 571 -7.19 27.79 -21.70
C HIS A 571 -6.91 29.24 -22.11
N LYS A 572 -6.72 29.51 -23.41
CA LYS A 572 -6.49 30.88 -23.92
C LYS A 572 -7.66 31.81 -23.64
N ASP A 573 -8.88 31.33 -23.81
CA ASP A 573 -10.08 32.13 -23.56
C ASP A 573 -10.23 32.46 -22.06
N LEU A 574 -10.07 31.46 -21.18
CA LEU A 574 -10.13 31.66 -19.72
C LEU A 574 -8.99 32.53 -19.19
N LEU A 575 -7.79 32.41 -19.77
CA LEU A 575 -6.64 33.27 -19.48
C LEU A 575 -6.95 34.72 -19.87
N THR A 576 -7.53 34.94 -21.05
CA THR A 576 -7.95 36.29 -21.53
C THR A 576 -9.04 36.89 -20.64
N LYS A 577 -9.95 36.06 -20.12
CA LYS A 577 -10.98 36.45 -19.15
C LYS A 577 -10.43 36.71 -17.75
N GLY A 578 -9.17 36.38 -17.48
CA GLY A 578 -8.53 36.53 -16.17
C GLY A 578 -9.11 35.59 -15.10
N GLN A 579 -9.72 34.48 -15.51
CA GLN A 579 -10.22 33.45 -14.58
C GLN A 579 -9.13 32.44 -14.23
N ILE A 580 -8.16 32.23 -15.12
CA ILE A 580 -7.01 31.37 -14.83
C ILE A 580 -5.69 32.10 -15.04
N GLU A 581 -4.67 31.64 -14.34
CA GLU A 581 -3.28 31.76 -14.75
C GLU A 581 -2.84 30.43 -15.37
N VAL A 582 -2.07 30.46 -16.46
CA VAL A 582 -1.40 29.27 -16.99
C VAL A 582 0.08 29.38 -16.67
N ILE A 583 0.64 28.38 -15.99
CA ILE A 583 2.07 28.27 -15.68
C ILE A 583 2.69 27.05 -16.38
N THR A 584 4.00 26.86 -16.22
CA THR A 584 4.72 25.75 -16.83
C THR A 584 5.76 25.13 -15.90
N THR A 585 6.43 24.09 -16.40
CA THR A 585 7.43 23.26 -15.72
C THR A 585 8.64 23.10 -16.64
N PRO A 586 9.86 22.80 -16.15
CA PRO A 586 10.99 22.43 -17.00
C PRO A 586 10.61 21.38 -18.07
N TYR A 587 11.17 21.51 -19.28
CA TYR A 587 10.59 21.00 -20.53
C TYR A 587 10.15 19.53 -20.54
N TYR A 588 11.04 18.59 -20.20
CA TYR A 588 10.71 17.16 -20.09
C TYR A 588 10.42 16.71 -18.65
N HIS A 589 9.96 17.62 -17.79
CA HIS A 589 9.65 17.34 -16.39
C HIS A 589 10.83 16.74 -15.56
N PRO A 590 12.09 17.19 -15.70
CA PRO A 590 13.18 16.69 -14.86
C PRO A 590 13.09 17.17 -13.41
N ILE A 591 13.63 16.37 -12.46
CA ILE A 591 13.99 16.85 -11.12
C ILE A 591 15.15 17.84 -11.25
N LEU A 592 14.81 19.12 -11.44
CA LEU A 592 15.76 20.17 -11.83
C LEU A 592 16.99 20.27 -10.92
N PRO A 593 16.89 20.14 -9.57
CA PRO A 593 18.05 20.07 -8.70
C PRO A 593 19.04 18.95 -9.03
N LEU A 594 18.55 17.76 -9.40
CA LEU A 594 19.38 16.60 -9.71
C LEU A 594 20.06 16.72 -11.09
N ILE A 595 19.43 17.39 -12.06
CA ILE A 595 20.09 17.73 -13.34
C ILE A 595 21.19 18.76 -13.12
N TYR A 596 20.94 19.76 -12.28
CA TYR A 596 21.94 20.74 -11.91
C TYR A 596 23.15 20.06 -11.25
N ASP A 597 22.90 19.26 -10.21
CA ASP A 597 23.91 18.44 -9.53
C ASP A 597 23.23 17.37 -8.66
N THR A 598 23.49 16.09 -8.93
CA THR A 598 22.98 14.98 -8.11
C THR A 598 23.46 15.04 -6.66
N GLU A 599 24.59 15.71 -6.38
CA GLU A 599 25.06 15.92 -5.00
C GLU A 599 24.12 16.80 -4.17
N SER A 600 23.19 17.56 -4.80
CA SER A 600 22.15 18.30 -4.09
C SER A 600 21.27 17.40 -3.22
N ALA A 601 21.14 16.10 -3.56
CA ALA A 601 20.41 15.13 -2.75
C ALA A 601 21.00 14.93 -1.35
N ARG A 602 22.30 15.17 -1.15
CA ARG A 602 22.93 15.00 0.17
C ARG A 602 22.41 15.96 1.21
N GLU A 603 21.85 17.11 0.82
CA GLU A 603 21.28 18.05 1.79
C GLU A 603 20.08 17.40 2.51
N ALA A 604 19.18 16.76 1.76
CA ALA A 604 18.01 16.09 2.32
C ALA A 604 18.30 14.65 2.78
N MET A 605 19.27 13.98 2.13
CA MET A 605 19.61 12.57 2.32
C MET A 605 21.13 12.37 2.52
N PRO A 606 21.70 12.79 3.68
CA PRO A 606 23.16 12.82 3.87
C PRO A 606 23.89 11.48 3.68
N ASN A 607 23.20 10.38 4.00
CA ASN A 607 23.75 9.03 3.96
C ASN A 607 23.34 8.24 2.71
N ALA A 608 22.71 8.87 1.72
CA ALA A 608 22.28 8.19 0.50
C ALA A 608 23.46 7.66 -0.30
N LYS A 609 23.29 6.46 -0.86
CA LYS A 609 24.15 5.92 -1.90
C LYS A 609 23.80 6.64 -3.20
N LEU A 610 24.64 7.58 -3.62
CA LEU A 610 24.42 8.35 -4.84
C LEU A 610 25.16 7.70 -6.03
N PRO A 611 24.71 7.94 -7.28
CA PRO A 611 25.36 7.44 -8.48
C PRO A 611 26.70 8.17 -8.72
N GLU A 612 27.39 7.83 -9.82
CA GLU A 612 28.46 8.70 -10.30
C GLU A 612 27.89 10.11 -10.50
N ARG A 613 28.57 11.13 -9.96
CA ARG A 613 28.06 12.50 -9.95
C ARG A 613 27.67 12.95 -11.36
N PHE A 614 26.39 13.26 -11.51
CA PHE A 614 25.82 13.87 -12.71
C PHE A 614 25.57 15.34 -12.40
N SER A 615 26.18 16.24 -13.15
CA SER A 615 26.02 17.69 -12.95
C SER A 615 26.17 18.41 -14.29
N TRP A 616 25.03 18.88 -14.79
CA TRP A 616 24.91 19.63 -16.05
C TRP A 616 23.99 20.84 -15.87
N PRO A 617 24.43 21.90 -15.17
CA PRO A 617 23.67 23.15 -15.01
C PRO A 617 23.19 23.76 -16.34
N GLU A 618 23.90 23.54 -17.44
CA GLU A 618 23.50 23.95 -18.78
C GLU A 618 22.25 23.22 -19.29
N ASP A 619 22.07 21.94 -18.94
CA ASP A 619 20.93 21.13 -19.34
C ASP A 619 19.72 21.55 -18.50
N ALA A 620 19.91 21.78 -17.19
CA ALA A 620 18.91 22.40 -16.32
C ALA A 620 18.44 23.76 -16.86
N LEU A 621 19.38 24.64 -17.27
CA LEU A 621 19.04 25.92 -17.90
C LEU A 621 18.33 25.74 -19.25
N TRP A 622 18.72 24.74 -20.04
CA TRP A 622 18.07 24.43 -21.31
C TRP A 622 16.62 24.04 -21.11
N HIS A 623 16.30 23.14 -20.16
CA HIS A 623 14.92 22.74 -19.88
C HIS A 623 14.03 23.92 -19.51
N VAL A 624 14.55 24.83 -18.68
CA VAL A 624 13.81 26.04 -18.27
C VAL A 624 13.60 26.99 -19.45
N LYS A 625 14.62 27.19 -20.30
CA LYS A 625 14.52 28.03 -21.50
C LYS A 625 13.57 27.44 -22.56
N GLN A 626 13.61 26.13 -22.80
CA GLN A 626 12.70 25.49 -23.74
C GLN A 626 11.26 25.52 -23.24
N ALA A 627 11.04 25.37 -21.93
CA ALA A 627 9.71 25.56 -21.35
C ALA A 627 9.16 26.96 -21.62
N VAL A 628 9.96 28.00 -21.39
CA VAL A 628 9.59 29.39 -21.70
C VAL A 628 9.29 29.58 -23.19
N LYS A 629 10.15 29.05 -24.07
CA LYS A 629 9.97 29.12 -25.53
C LYS A 629 8.65 28.47 -25.95
N LYS A 630 8.41 27.24 -25.50
CA LYS A 630 7.19 26.48 -25.82
C LYS A 630 5.93 27.17 -25.32
N TYR A 631 5.98 27.70 -24.11
CA TYR A 631 4.89 28.49 -23.55
C TYR A 631 4.63 29.75 -24.38
N GLU A 632 5.67 30.51 -24.74
CA GLU A 632 5.55 31.75 -25.51
C GLU A 632 5.02 31.50 -26.92
N GLU A 633 5.43 30.41 -27.58
CA GLU A 633 4.89 29.98 -28.88
C GLU A 633 3.38 29.71 -28.82
N ILE A 634 2.90 29.12 -27.73
CA ILE A 634 1.48 28.77 -27.58
C ILE A 634 0.68 29.98 -27.11
N PHE A 635 1.07 30.65 -26.03
CA PHE A 635 0.26 31.66 -25.34
C PHE A 635 0.63 33.11 -25.69
N GLY A 636 1.69 33.33 -26.47
CA GLY A 636 2.11 34.65 -26.97
C GLY A 636 2.75 35.58 -25.95
N ASN A 637 2.90 35.15 -24.69
CA ASN A 637 3.60 35.86 -23.62
C ASN A 637 4.50 34.88 -22.87
N LYS A 638 5.47 35.39 -22.10
CA LYS A 638 6.31 34.55 -21.23
C LYS A 638 5.57 34.16 -19.95
N PRO A 639 5.78 32.93 -19.42
CA PRO A 639 5.19 32.51 -18.16
C PRO A 639 5.82 33.28 -16.98
N THR A 640 5.01 33.60 -15.98
CA THR A 640 5.44 34.31 -14.77
C THR A 640 5.73 33.39 -13.59
N GLY A 641 5.03 32.25 -13.54
CA GLY A 641 5.13 31.23 -12.50
C GLY A 641 5.65 29.89 -13.03
N MET A 642 6.28 29.12 -12.15
CA MET A 642 6.76 27.76 -12.44
C MET A 642 6.29 26.78 -11.37
N TRP A 643 5.76 25.64 -11.80
CA TRP A 643 5.77 24.42 -10.98
C TRP A 643 7.07 23.67 -11.31
N PRO A 644 8.06 23.63 -10.42
CA PRO A 644 9.18 22.69 -10.56
C PRO A 644 8.61 21.26 -10.54
N ALA A 645 9.14 20.36 -11.38
CA ALA A 645 8.69 18.97 -11.41
C ALA A 645 8.69 18.38 -9.99
N GLU A 646 7.58 17.80 -9.56
CA GLU A 646 7.43 17.19 -8.23
C GLU A 646 7.64 18.18 -7.06
N GLY A 647 7.41 19.48 -7.30
CA GLY A 647 7.73 20.53 -6.35
C GLY A 647 9.21 20.60 -5.97
N SER A 648 10.09 20.01 -6.80
CA SER A 648 11.52 19.82 -6.50
C SER A 648 12.32 21.10 -6.63
N VAL A 649 12.92 21.51 -5.53
CA VAL A 649 13.70 22.74 -5.43
C VAL A 649 15.04 22.52 -4.73
N SER A 650 15.95 23.46 -4.91
CA SER A 650 17.19 23.63 -4.14
C SER A 650 17.62 25.10 -4.21
N HIS A 651 18.54 25.52 -3.34
CA HIS A 651 19.05 26.90 -3.39
C HIS A 651 19.76 27.22 -4.71
N ASP A 652 20.40 26.22 -5.32
CA ASP A 652 21.25 26.39 -6.50
C ASP A 652 20.47 26.62 -7.81
N ILE A 653 19.21 26.17 -7.90
CA ILE A 653 18.40 26.40 -9.10
C ILE A 653 17.80 27.81 -9.17
N VAL A 654 17.80 28.57 -8.06
CA VAL A 654 17.18 29.91 -7.97
C VAL A 654 17.68 30.86 -9.07
N PRO A 655 19.01 31.01 -9.33
CA PRO A 655 19.51 31.87 -10.40
C PRO A 655 19.03 31.43 -11.79
N ILE A 656 19.02 30.13 -12.10
CA ILE A 656 18.61 29.60 -13.40
C ILE A 656 17.14 29.93 -13.69
N VAL A 657 16.27 29.69 -12.71
CA VAL A 657 14.84 29.96 -12.83
C VAL A 657 14.61 31.47 -12.99
N ARG A 658 15.26 32.28 -12.14
CA ARG A 658 15.09 33.74 -12.16
C ARG A 658 15.59 34.37 -13.47
N GLN A 659 16.74 33.95 -13.97
CA GLN A 659 17.35 34.48 -15.18
C GLN A 659 16.57 34.10 -16.44
N SER A 660 15.77 33.04 -16.38
CA SER A 660 14.89 32.61 -17.47
C SER A 660 13.58 33.40 -17.55
N GLY A 661 13.33 34.31 -16.60
CA GLY A 661 12.21 35.26 -16.63
C GLY A 661 11.09 34.97 -15.64
N PHE A 662 11.14 33.85 -14.91
CA PHE A 662 10.17 33.54 -13.87
C PHE A 662 10.29 34.50 -12.68
N THR A 663 9.14 34.82 -12.11
CA THR A 663 9.01 35.73 -10.96
C THR A 663 8.68 34.98 -9.67
N TRP A 664 8.03 33.83 -9.80
CA TRP A 664 7.71 32.95 -8.67
C TRP A 664 7.77 31.47 -9.06
N MET A 665 7.96 30.62 -8.07
CA MET A 665 7.81 29.16 -8.18
C MET A 665 7.18 28.60 -6.89
N CYS A 666 6.90 27.31 -6.83
CA CYS A 666 6.25 26.70 -5.65
C CYS A 666 6.83 25.34 -5.28
N SER A 667 6.61 24.94 -4.03
CA SER A 667 7.06 23.66 -3.45
C SER A 667 6.16 23.30 -2.25
N ASP A 668 6.52 22.31 -1.45
CA ASP A 668 5.71 21.80 -0.34
C ASP A 668 6.02 22.45 1.02
N GLY A 669 5.03 22.46 1.91
CA GLY A 669 5.15 22.98 3.27
C GLY A 669 6.28 22.33 4.07
N HIS A 670 6.59 21.05 3.83
CA HIS A 670 7.72 20.37 4.48
C HIS A 670 9.08 20.92 4.02
N VAL A 671 9.22 21.29 2.73
CA VAL A 671 10.43 21.95 2.21
C VAL A 671 10.60 23.33 2.85
N LEU A 672 9.50 24.07 3.02
CA LEU A 672 9.52 25.33 3.75
C LEU A 672 9.96 25.13 5.20
N ALA A 673 9.40 24.14 5.91
CA ALA A 673 9.74 23.86 7.30
C ALA A 673 11.25 23.60 7.46
N ARG A 674 11.85 22.80 6.57
CA ARG A 674 13.31 22.55 6.55
C ARG A 674 14.11 23.81 6.19
N SER A 675 13.63 24.61 5.24
CA SER A 675 14.29 25.86 4.82
C SER A 675 14.33 26.92 5.92
N LEU A 676 13.28 27.00 6.75
CA LEU A 676 13.22 27.95 7.86
C LEU A 676 14.06 27.51 9.07
N LYS A 677 14.45 26.23 9.16
CA LYS A 677 15.19 25.64 10.29
C LYS A 677 14.58 25.96 11.65
N LYS A 678 13.25 26.07 11.70
CA LYS A 678 12.49 26.39 12.93
C LYS A 678 12.06 25.10 13.62
N ALA A 679 12.29 25.02 14.93
CA ALA A 679 11.80 23.91 15.75
C ALA A 679 10.26 23.86 15.82
N ASN A 680 9.60 25.03 15.75
CA ASN A 680 8.15 25.17 15.75
C ASN A 680 7.70 25.84 14.45
N PHE A 681 7.42 25.04 13.42
CA PHE A 681 6.77 25.49 12.20
C PHE A 681 5.28 25.75 12.46
N SER A 682 4.75 26.90 12.05
CA SER A 682 3.37 27.31 12.32
C SER A 682 2.54 27.48 11.04
N ASP A 683 1.21 27.43 11.16
CA ASP A 683 0.30 27.73 10.03
C ASP A 683 0.53 29.13 9.44
N ASP A 684 0.93 30.11 10.26
CA ASP A 684 1.27 31.45 9.76
C ASP A 684 2.60 31.46 9.01
N ASP A 685 3.49 30.49 9.24
CA ASP A 685 4.64 30.29 8.36
C ASP A 685 4.21 29.74 7.00
N LEU A 686 3.26 28.78 6.98
CA LEU A 686 2.80 28.13 5.76
C LEU A 686 1.98 29.07 4.85
N TYR A 687 1.05 29.84 5.40
CA TYR A 687 0.10 30.63 4.61
C TYR A 687 0.61 32.02 4.21
N ARG A 688 1.92 32.13 3.96
CA ARG A 688 2.59 33.37 3.55
C ARG A 688 3.55 33.09 2.39
N PRO A 689 3.67 34.02 1.43
CA PRO A 689 4.70 33.89 0.41
C PRO A 689 6.06 34.37 0.94
N TYR A 690 7.14 33.86 0.35
CA TYR A 690 8.52 34.16 0.72
C TYR A 690 9.31 34.71 -0.48
N ALA A 691 10.26 35.61 -0.22
CA ALA A 691 11.31 35.97 -1.15
C ALA A 691 12.53 35.10 -0.88
N VAL A 692 12.88 34.21 -1.81
CA VAL A 692 14.12 33.42 -1.74
C VAL A 692 15.23 34.19 -2.44
N VAL A 693 16.30 34.47 -1.70
CA VAL A 693 17.43 35.30 -2.18
C VAL A 693 18.68 34.44 -2.32
N ASN A 694 19.19 34.32 -3.54
CA ASN A 694 20.49 33.72 -3.84
C ASN A 694 21.37 34.78 -4.55
N GLY A 695 22.29 35.39 -3.81
CA GLY A 695 23.12 36.49 -4.32
C GLY A 695 22.28 37.70 -4.76
N ARG A 696 22.33 38.02 -6.05
CA ARG A 696 21.53 39.12 -6.66
C ARG A 696 20.17 38.67 -7.16
N ASP A 697 19.96 37.36 -7.25
CA ASP A 697 18.75 36.78 -7.83
C ASP A 697 17.74 36.54 -6.71
N THR A 698 16.49 36.93 -6.96
CA THR A 698 15.38 36.76 -6.02
C THR A 698 14.19 36.20 -6.75
N ILE A 699 13.63 35.11 -6.23
CA ILE A 699 12.39 34.50 -6.71
C ILE A 699 11.38 34.43 -5.58
N TYR A 700 10.11 34.65 -5.88
CA TYR A 700 9.05 34.49 -4.88
C TYR A 700 8.60 33.04 -4.81
N MET A 701 8.27 32.57 -3.60
CA MET A 701 7.79 31.22 -3.39
C MET A 701 6.49 31.19 -2.59
N VAL A 702 5.59 30.31 -3.02
CA VAL A 702 4.40 29.88 -2.28
C VAL A 702 4.53 28.40 -1.99
N PHE A 703 3.98 27.94 -0.86
CA PHE A 703 4.15 26.58 -0.39
C PHE A 703 2.80 25.90 -0.19
N ARG A 704 2.72 24.66 -0.68
CA ARG A 704 1.54 23.81 -0.67
C ARG A 704 1.13 23.46 0.76
N ASP A 705 -0.17 23.57 1.04
CA ASP A 705 -0.81 22.90 2.16
C ASP A 705 -1.00 21.42 1.81
N THR A 706 -0.14 20.58 2.40
CA THR A 706 -0.07 19.15 2.09
C THR A 706 -1.39 18.44 2.40
N ASP A 707 -1.96 18.67 3.59
CA ASP A 707 -3.16 17.95 4.04
C ASP A 707 -4.40 18.35 3.22
N LEU A 708 -4.60 19.65 2.95
CA LEU A 708 -5.73 20.11 2.14
C LEU A 708 -5.66 19.58 0.70
N SER A 709 -4.45 19.52 0.15
CA SER A 709 -4.23 19.02 -1.21
C SER A 709 -4.43 17.49 -1.29
N ASP A 710 -3.84 16.73 -0.37
CA ASP A 710 -3.95 15.26 -0.33
C ASP A 710 -5.37 14.77 -0.07
N ARG A 711 -6.20 15.57 0.61
CA ARG A 711 -7.61 15.25 0.81
C ARG A 711 -8.37 15.15 -0.50
N ILE A 712 -8.14 16.10 -1.40
CA ILE A 712 -8.74 16.10 -2.73
C ILE A 712 -8.16 14.93 -3.56
N GLY A 713 -6.83 14.75 -3.54
CA GLY A 713 -6.19 13.69 -4.33
C GLY A 713 -6.60 12.27 -3.90
N PHE A 714 -6.68 12.02 -2.59
CA PHE A 714 -6.67 10.65 -2.06
C PHE A 714 -7.83 10.31 -1.12
N ARG A 715 -8.45 11.29 -0.45
CA ARG A 715 -9.39 11.02 0.64
C ARG A 715 -10.86 11.17 0.23
N TYR A 716 -11.22 12.27 -0.45
CA TYR A 716 -12.62 12.55 -0.77
C TYR A 716 -13.23 11.60 -1.82
N LYS A 717 -12.45 10.74 -2.47
CA LYS A 717 -12.96 9.65 -3.31
C LYS A 717 -13.92 8.71 -2.58
N SER A 718 -13.80 8.63 -1.25
CA SER A 718 -14.66 7.83 -0.38
C SER A 718 -15.95 8.56 0.07
N TYR A 719 -16.08 9.85 -0.19
CA TYR A 719 -17.20 10.70 0.26
C TYR A 719 -18.19 10.95 -0.88
N SER A 720 -19.40 11.44 -0.56
CA SER A 720 -20.18 12.15 -1.59
C SER A 720 -19.46 13.44 -1.99
N GLY A 721 -19.73 13.95 -3.20
CA GLY A 721 -19.07 15.16 -3.67
C GLY A 721 -19.37 16.37 -2.77
N VAL A 722 -20.59 16.45 -2.25
CA VAL A 722 -20.99 17.51 -1.31
C VAL A 722 -20.27 17.40 0.02
N GLN A 723 -20.12 16.18 0.56
CA GLN A 723 -19.39 15.97 1.81
C GLN A 723 -17.91 16.32 1.69
N GLY A 724 -17.26 15.92 0.59
CA GLY A 724 -15.87 16.31 0.31
C GLY A 724 -15.70 17.83 0.26
N ALA A 725 -16.58 18.53 -0.47
CA ALA A 725 -16.57 19.98 -0.54
C ALA A 725 -16.82 20.63 0.83
N ASN A 726 -17.73 20.08 1.64
CA ASN A 726 -18.04 20.59 2.97
C ASN A 726 -16.87 20.45 3.95
N ASP A 727 -16.18 19.31 3.99
CA ASP A 727 -14.97 19.16 4.81
C ASP A 727 -13.88 20.17 4.40
N PHE A 728 -13.68 20.35 3.10
CA PHE A 728 -12.72 21.31 2.58
C PHE A 728 -13.06 22.76 3.02
N ILE A 729 -14.32 23.17 2.87
CA ILE A 729 -14.79 24.50 3.30
C ILE A 729 -14.68 24.69 4.82
N LEU A 730 -14.96 23.66 5.63
CA LEU A 730 -14.79 23.72 7.09
C LEU A 730 -13.34 23.98 7.49
N ARG A 731 -12.38 23.30 6.86
CA ARG A 731 -10.95 23.51 7.14
C ARG A 731 -10.49 24.90 6.75
N LEU A 732 -10.94 25.41 5.60
CA LEU A 732 -10.72 26.81 5.25
C LEU A 732 -11.31 27.76 6.28
N TYR A 733 -12.46 27.43 6.87
CA TYR A 733 -13.09 28.25 7.90
C TYR A 733 -12.30 28.23 9.22
N GLU A 734 -11.69 27.10 9.58
CA GLU A 734 -10.78 27.00 10.73
C GLU A 734 -9.56 27.91 10.54
N ILE A 735 -8.94 27.89 9.35
CA ILE A 735 -7.84 28.77 8.97
C ILE A 735 -8.28 30.24 9.03
N HIS A 736 -9.43 30.55 8.45
CA HIS A 736 -10.03 31.89 8.51
C HIS A 736 -10.22 32.37 9.94
N ASN A 737 -10.82 31.58 10.81
CA ASN A 737 -11.04 31.96 12.20
C ASN A 737 -9.73 32.20 12.96
N LYS A 738 -8.70 31.40 12.67
CA LYS A 738 -7.36 31.56 13.25
C LYS A 738 -6.73 32.90 12.89
N PHE A 739 -6.94 33.37 11.67
CA PHE A 739 -6.29 34.56 11.12
C PHE A 739 -7.19 35.78 10.92
N ALA A 740 -8.48 35.69 11.26
CA ALA A 740 -9.47 36.73 11.00
C ALA A 740 -9.10 38.13 11.55
N LYS A 741 -8.32 38.20 12.62
CA LYS A 741 -7.89 39.46 13.26
C LYS A 741 -6.52 39.95 12.78
N ASP A 742 -5.82 39.18 11.95
CA ASP A 742 -4.55 39.58 11.38
C ASP A 742 -4.80 40.58 10.23
N PRO A 743 -4.14 41.75 10.24
CA PRO A 743 -4.27 42.72 9.16
C PRO A 743 -3.50 42.31 7.89
N GLU A 744 -2.53 41.40 7.97
CA GLU A 744 -1.81 40.90 6.80
C GLU A 744 -2.54 39.70 6.18
N PRO A 745 -2.66 39.61 4.85
CA PRO A 745 -3.43 38.56 4.18
C PRO A 745 -2.73 37.20 4.21
N HIS A 746 -3.52 36.14 4.33
CA HIS A 746 -3.07 34.74 4.31
C HIS A 746 -3.44 34.08 2.99
N LEU A 747 -2.46 33.37 2.40
CA LEU A 747 -2.63 32.60 1.16
C LEU A 747 -2.59 31.11 1.49
N VAL A 748 -3.75 30.46 1.43
CA VAL A 748 -3.85 29.00 1.43
C VAL A 748 -3.58 28.51 0.01
N THR A 749 -2.56 27.67 -0.15
CA THR A 749 -2.12 27.18 -1.48
C THR A 749 -2.38 25.69 -1.56
N VAL A 750 -3.23 25.28 -2.48
CA VAL A 750 -3.59 23.87 -2.74
C VAL A 750 -3.01 23.48 -4.09
N ILE A 751 -2.16 22.45 -4.12
CA ILE A 751 -1.45 22.01 -5.33
C ILE A 751 -1.53 20.50 -5.43
N LEU A 752 -1.96 19.97 -6.57
CA LEU A 752 -2.05 18.54 -6.81
C LEU A 752 -2.19 18.25 -8.30
N ASP A 753 -1.97 17.00 -8.68
CA ASP A 753 -2.19 16.53 -10.05
C ASP A 753 -3.63 16.74 -10.50
N GLY A 754 -3.76 17.08 -11.78
CA GLY A 754 -5.01 17.40 -12.43
C GLY A 754 -5.71 16.19 -13.04
N GLU A 755 -5.12 15.00 -13.10
CA GLU A 755 -5.71 13.87 -13.83
C GLU A 755 -5.89 12.61 -12.98
N ASN A 756 -5.02 12.39 -11.99
CA ASN A 756 -4.88 11.09 -11.32
C ASN A 756 -6.07 10.73 -10.40
N ALA A 757 -6.73 11.72 -9.80
CA ALA A 757 -7.71 11.46 -8.76
C ALA A 757 -9.07 10.99 -9.31
N TRP A 758 -9.49 11.50 -10.46
CA TRP A 758 -10.91 11.58 -10.81
C TRP A 758 -11.53 10.26 -11.27
N GLU A 759 -10.72 9.33 -11.79
CA GLU A 759 -11.16 7.95 -12.11
C GLU A 759 -11.62 7.17 -10.86
N TRP A 760 -11.17 7.60 -9.68
CA TRP A 760 -11.54 7.02 -8.40
C TRP A 760 -12.78 7.66 -7.78
N TYR A 761 -13.24 8.79 -8.33
CA TYR A 761 -14.49 9.42 -7.92
C TYR A 761 -15.66 8.88 -8.73
N LYS A 762 -16.82 8.83 -8.08
CA LYS A 762 -18.07 8.60 -8.80
C LYS A 762 -18.31 9.74 -9.79
N ASN A 763 -18.62 9.37 -11.03
CA ASN A 763 -18.94 10.30 -12.10
C ASN A 763 -17.92 11.45 -12.24
N ASP A 764 -16.65 11.10 -12.22
CA ASP A 764 -15.53 12.01 -12.50
C ASP A 764 -15.51 13.26 -11.61
N ALA A 765 -15.85 13.08 -10.33
CA ALA A 765 -15.89 14.14 -9.32
C ALA A 765 -16.79 15.35 -9.64
N LYS A 766 -17.69 15.28 -10.64
CA LYS A 766 -18.56 16.40 -11.03
C LYS A 766 -19.34 16.99 -9.85
N GLU A 767 -19.92 16.13 -9.00
CA GLU A 767 -20.65 16.57 -7.80
C GLU A 767 -19.74 17.35 -6.83
N PHE A 768 -18.48 16.90 -6.66
CA PHE A 768 -17.50 17.57 -5.82
C PHE A 768 -17.15 18.95 -6.38
N PHE A 769 -16.77 19.05 -7.66
CA PHE A 769 -16.40 20.33 -8.27
C PHE A 769 -17.56 21.32 -8.29
N HIS A 770 -18.77 20.89 -8.67
CA HIS A 770 -19.94 21.76 -8.67
C HIS A 770 -20.29 22.25 -7.26
N SER A 771 -20.19 21.38 -6.25
CA SER A 771 -20.41 21.76 -4.85
C SER A 771 -19.34 22.72 -4.34
N LEU A 772 -18.06 22.42 -4.59
CA LEU A 772 -16.94 23.25 -4.16
C LEU A 772 -17.00 24.64 -4.80
N TYR A 773 -17.13 24.72 -6.13
CA TYR A 773 -17.10 26.01 -6.86
C TYR A 773 -18.36 26.85 -6.65
N SER A 774 -19.52 26.23 -6.44
CA SER A 774 -20.71 26.98 -6.02
C SER A 774 -20.52 27.60 -4.64
N GLN A 775 -20.03 26.82 -3.66
CA GLN A 775 -19.78 27.32 -2.31
C GLN A 775 -18.71 28.42 -2.30
N LEU A 776 -17.60 28.24 -3.00
CA LEU A 776 -16.56 29.25 -3.12
C LEU A 776 -17.07 30.53 -3.83
N SER A 777 -17.98 30.41 -4.79
CA SER A 777 -18.58 31.57 -5.49
C SER A 777 -19.54 32.40 -4.61
N GLU A 778 -20.08 31.78 -3.57
CA GLU A 778 -20.98 32.40 -2.59
C GLU A 778 -20.24 32.90 -1.33
N ALA A 779 -19.00 32.46 -1.10
CA ALA A 779 -18.21 32.84 0.07
C ALA A 779 -17.87 34.35 0.07
N ASP A 780 -18.02 35.01 1.22
CA ASP A 780 -17.63 36.42 1.43
C ASP A 780 -16.34 36.59 2.27
N TRP A 781 -15.80 35.46 2.75
CA TRP A 781 -14.59 35.36 3.57
C TRP A 781 -13.47 34.52 2.91
N ILE A 782 -13.73 33.91 1.75
CA ILE A 782 -12.73 33.25 0.90
C ILE A 782 -12.63 34.05 -0.39
N ILE A 783 -11.41 34.38 -0.83
CA ILE A 783 -11.16 34.98 -2.13
C ILE A 783 -10.30 34.01 -2.94
N THR A 784 -10.85 33.41 -3.99
CA THR A 784 -10.05 32.59 -4.91
C THR A 784 -9.15 33.48 -5.76
N THR A 785 -7.87 33.15 -5.87
CA THR A 785 -6.85 33.95 -6.55
C THR A 785 -5.85 33.06 -7.29
N THR A 786 -5.05 33.65 -8.17
CA THR A 786 -3.82 33.03 -8.66
C THR A 786 -2.63 33.48 -7.78
N PRO A 787 -1.53 32.71 -7.71
CA PRO A 787 -0.33 33.14 -7.00
C PRO A 787 0.25 34.45 -7.57
N SER A 788 0.25 34.65 -8.90
CA SER A 788 0.71 35.92 -9.49
C SER A 788 -0.12 37.11 -9.03
N ASP A 789 -1.45 37.01 -9.04
CA ASP A 789 -2.34 38.09 -8.59
C ASP A 789 -2.12 38.40 -7.11
N PHE A 790 -2.01 37.35 -6.27
CA PHE A 790 -1.77 37.51 -4.84
C PHE A 790 -0.42 38.17 -4.55
N ILE A 791 0.68 37.67 -5.15
CA ILE A 791 2.04 38.19 -4.95
C ILE A 791 2.15 39.63 -5.43
N LYS A 792 1.49 39.97 -6.55
CA LYS A 792 1.46 41.34 -7.07
C LYS A 792 0.74 42.29 -6.13
N GLN A 793 -0.37 41.85 -5.52
CA GLN A 793 -1.14 42.65 -4.57
C GLN A 793 -0.47 42.74 -3.20
N PHE A 794 0.16 41.65 -2.76
CA PHE A 794 0.79 41.48 -1.45
C PHE A 794 2.20 40.89 -1.59
N PRO A 795 3.19 41.71 -1.98
CA PRO A 795 4.56 41.23 -2.17
C PRO A 795 5.15 40.57 -0.92
N PRO A 796 5.94 39.50 -1.06
CA PRO A 796 6.52 38.79 0.08
C PRO A 796 7.38 39.71 0.96
N LYS A 797 7.12 39.68 2.26
CA LYS A 797 7.94 40.39 3.26
C LYS A 797 8.96 39.48 3.94
N ARG A 798 8.74 38.16 3.89
CA ARG A 798 9.59 37.16 4.52
C ARG A 798 10.67 36.72 3.57
N VAL A 799 11.86 36.48 4.10
CA VAL A 799 13.05 36.15 3.31
C VAL A 799 13.56 34.76 3.69
N ILE A 800 13.86 33.95 2.68
CA ILE A 800 14.61 32.70 2.81
C ILE A 800 15.97 32.94 2.16
N THR A 801 17.04 32.88 2.96
CA THR A 801 18.41 33.06 2.47
C THR A 801 19.07 31.74 2.05
N HIS A 802 18.44 30.60 2.39
CA HIS A 802 18.88 29.27 1.98
C HIS A 802 17.64 28.40 1.80
N LEU A 803 17.38 27.96 0.56
CA LEU A 803 16.25 27.11 0.22
C LEU A 803 16.71 25.66 0.30
N HIS A 804 16.13 24.88 1.20
CA HIS A 804 16.49 23.48 1.40
C HIS A 804 16.18 22.66 0.14
N ALA A 805 17.10 21.80 -0.27
CA ALA A 805 16.86 20.88 -1.37
C ALA A 805 15.81 19.83 -1.02
N GLY A 806 14.81 19.61 -1.87
CA GLY A 806 13.81 18.57 -1.67
C GLY A 806 12.61 18.71 -2.60
N SER A 807 11.78 17.68 -2.62
CA SER A 807 10.54 17.61 -3.39
C SER A 807 9.31 17.75 -2.50
N TRP A 808 8.13 17.72 -3.12
CA TRP A 808 6.88 17.64 -2.37
C TRP A 808 6.64 16.31 -1.64
N ILE A 809 7.43 15.29 -1.92
CA ILE A 809 7.41 14.00 -1.24
C ILE A 809 8.54 13.98 -0.21
N ASN A 810 8.20 13.74 1.05
CA ASN A 810 9.12 13.63 2.19
C ASN A 810 10.08 14.83 2.44
N ALA A 811 9.97 15.89 1.64
CA ALA A 811 10.97 16.96 1.53
C ALA A 811 12.39 16.45 1.22
N ASP A 812 12.49 15.43 0.36
CA ASP A 812 13.74 14.85 -0.15
C ASP A 812 13.61 14.42 -1.61
N PHE A 813 14.56 13.61 -2.11
CA PHE A 813 14.57 13.09 -3.50
C PHE A 813 14.60 11.56 -3.55
N SER A 814 14.21 10.85 -2.49
CA SER A 814 14.42 9.40 -2.40
C SER A 814 13.68 8.58 -3.45
N THR A 815 12.69 9.18 -4.11
CA THR A 815 11.86 8.57 -5.16
C THR A 815 12.48 8.67 -6.56
N TRP A 816 13.63 9.36 -6.72
CA TRP A 816 14.30 9.48 -8.03
C TRP A 816 15.80 9.20 -7.99
N ILE A 817 16.38 9.01 -6.81
CA ILE A 817 17.81 8.78 -6.62
C ILE A 817 18.09 8.18 -5.24
N GLY A 818 18.96 7.17 -5.20
CA GLY A 818 19.37 6.53 -3.96
C GLY A 818 19.32 5.01 -4.02
N GLU A 819 18.37 4.45 -4.77
CA GLU A 819 18.23 3.02 -4.99
C GLU A 819 19.14 2.52 -6.12
N ASP A 820 19.40 1.21 -6.17
CA ASP A 820 20.40 0.65 -7.10
C ASP A 820 19.95 0.77 -8.56
N GLU A 821 18.67 0.55 -8.84
CA GLU A 821 18.01 0.71 -10.14
C GLU A 821 18.11 2.16 -10.64
N GLU A 822 17.72 3.11 -9.81
CA GLU A 822 17.76 4.55 -10.11
C GLU A 822 19.19 5.01 -10.37
N ASN A 823 20.11 4.63 -9.48
CA ASN A 823 21.52 5.01 -9.58
C ASN A 823 22.15 4.44 -10.86
N LEU A 824 21.80 3.21 -11.24
CA LEU A 824 22.26 2.62 -12.49
C LEU A 824 21.70 3.37 -13.71
N ALA A 825 20.43 3.78 -13.68
CA ALA A 825 19.84 4.62 -14.71
C ALA A 825 20.56 5.98 -14.83
N TRP A 826 20.88 6.63 -13.70
CA TRP A 826 21.68 7.87 -13.68
C TRP A 826 23.07 7.67 -14.27
N ASN A 827 23.74 6.55 -13.96
CA ASN A 827 25.05 6.22 -14.53
C ASN A 827 24.97 6.01 -16.05
N TYR A 828 23.92 5.35 -16.55
CA TYR A 828 23.70 5.16 -17.99
C TYR A 828 23.49 6.52 -18.68
N LEU A 829 22.62 7.36 -18.14
CA LEU A 829 22.38 8.72 -18.63
C LEU A 829 23.66 9.56 -18.62
N GLY A 830 24.41 9.54 -17.51
CA GLY A 830 25.67 10.26 -17.35
C GLY A 830 26.74 9.84 -18.35
N TYR A 831 26.85 8.54 -18.64
CA TYR A 831 27.75 8.04 -19.68
C TYR A 831 27.39 8.61 -21.05
N VAL A 832 26.13 8.48 -21.46
CA VAL A 832 25.66 8.94 -22.78
C VAL A 832 25.81 10.45 -22.92
N ARG A 833 25.55 11.22 -21.85
CA ARG A 833 25.71 12.68 -21.86
C ARG A 833 27.16 13.13 -22.03
N ARG A 834 28.11 12.45 -21.39
CA ARG A 834 29.55 12.72 -21.57
C ARG A 834 30.00 12.41 -23.00
N GLU A 835 29.53 11.30 -23.57
CA GLU A 835 29.83 10.96 -24.97
C GLU A 835 29.22 11.97 -25.95
N PHE A 836 27.97 12.39 -25.73
CA PHE A 836 27.36 13.46 -26.52
C PHE A 836 28.22 14.75 -26.49
N GLU A 837 28.74 15.14 -25.32
CA GLU A 837 29.63 16.30 -25.19
C GLU A 837 30.94 16.13 -25.98
N ASN A 838 31.51 14.92 -25.99
CA ASN A 838 32.70 14.60 -26.77
C ASN A 838 32.41 14.71 -28.28
N PHE A 839 31.27 14.19 -28.75
CA PHE A 839 30.85 14.30 -30.14
C PHE A 839 30.60 15.75 -30.55
N LYS A 840 29.94 16.54 -29.70
CA LYS A 840 29.74 17.97 -29.92
C LYS A 840 31.07 18.72 -30.05
N LYS A 841 32.03 18.47 -29.15
CA LYS A 841 33.37 19.09 -29.18
C LYS A 841 34.23 18.66 -30.38
N SER A 842 33.95 17.52 -31.00
CA SER A 842 34.69 17.04 -32.17
C SER A 842 34.50 17.91 -33.42
N GLY A 843 33.41 18.69 -33.50
CA GLY A 843 33.06 19.49 -34.67
C GLY A 843 32.65 18.68 -35.91
N GLN A 844 32.38 17.39 -35.78
CA GLN A 844 32.07 16.49 -36.90
C GLN A 844 30.61 16.54 -37.38
N TYR A 845 29.71 17.10 -36.56
CA TYR A 845 28.26 17.09 -36.80
C TYR A 845 27.75 18.52 -36.97
N ASP A 846 26.76 18.69 -37.84
CA ASP A 846 26.04 19.95 -37.96
C ASP A 846 25.14 20.21 -36.75
N GLU A 847 24.70 21.46 -36.61
CA GLU A 847 23.90 21.93 -35.49
C GLU A 847 22.53 21.23 -35.41
N GLU A 848 21.92 20.90 -36.55
CA GLU A 848 20.59 20.27 -36.60
C GLU A 848 20.63 18.84 -36.07
N THR A 849 21.67 18.08 -36.42
CA THR A 849 21.88 16.71 -35.96
C THR A 849 22.21 16.69 -34.47
N LEU A 850 23.05 17.62 -34.00
CA LEU A 850 23.34 17.78 -32.58
C LEU A 850 22.10 18.17 -31.78
N GLU A 851 21.26 19.07 -32.30
CA GLU A 851 20.01 19.47 -31.68
C GLU A 851 19.06 18.28 -31.54
N LYS A 852 18.82 17.50 -32.60
CA LYS A 852 17.97 16.30 -32.56
C LYS A 852 18.46 15.27 -31.54
N ALA A 853 19.76 14.99 -31.54
CA ALA A 853 20.36 14.06 -30.58
C ALA A 853 20.23 14.57 -29.13
N PHE A 854 20.37 15.89 -28.92
CA PHE A 854 20.18 16.48 -27.60
C PHE A 854 18.73 16.46 -27.12
N PHE A 855 17.74 16.65 -28.00
CA PHE A 855 16.33 16.52 -27.62
C PHE A 855 15.98 15.11 -27.14
N GLU A 856 16.52 14.06 -27.79
CA GLU A 856 16.36 12.69 -27.30
C GLU A 856 17.04 12.50 -25.93
N LEU A 857 18.28 13.00 -25.79
CA LEU A 857 19.02 12.92 -24.53
C LEU A 857 18.31 13.63 -23.38
N ALA A 858 17.89 14.88 -23.58
CA ALA A 858 17.16 15.67 -22.59
C ALA A 858 15.82 15.04 -22.23
N SER A 859 15.22 14.26 -23.13
CA SER A 859 14.00 13.52 -22.79
C SER A 859 14.25 12.35 -21.85
N ALA A 860 15.46 11.79 -21.80
CA ALA A 860 15.87 10.80 -20.81
C ALA A 860 16.15 11.41 -19.42
N GLU A 861 16.18 12.74 -19.31
CA GLU A 861 16.35 13.45 -18.03
C GLU A 861 15.04 13.63 -17.27
N GLY A 862 13.89 13.29 -17.87
CA GLY A 862 12.57 13.41 -17.25
C GLY A 862 12.43 12.57 -15.98
N SER A 863 11.74 13.10 -14.97
CA SER A 863 11.59 12.45 -13.66
C SER A 863 10.84 11.13 -13.73
N ASP A 864 9.90 10.99 -14.67
CA ASP A 864 9.04 9.82 -14.80
C ASP A 864 9.81 8.51 -14.97
N TRP A 865 10.97 8.54 -15.64
CA TRP A 865 11.80 7.34 -15.80
C TRP A 865 12.26 6.81 -14.46
N PHE A 866 12.74 7.72 -13.61
CA PHE A 866 13.29 7.40 -12.29
C PHE A 866 12.18 7.12 -11.28
N TRP A 867 11.01 7.73 -11.41
CA TRP A 867 9.84 7.44 -10.58
C TRP A 867 9.41 5.97 -10.64
N PHE A 868 9.54 5.31 -11.79
CA PHE A 868 9.20 3.88 -11.92
C PHE A 868 10.39 2.94 -11.68
N PHE A 869 11.58 3.47 -11.42
CA PHE A 869 12.74 2.69 -11.00
C PHE A 869 12.81 2.69 -9.47
N GLY A 870 12.82 1.51 -8.85
CA GLY A 870 12.90 1.39 -7.40
C GLY A 870 11.89 0.40 -6.84
N ALA A 871 11.94 0.16 -5.52
CA ALA A 871 11.02 -0.73 -4.81
C ALA A 871 9.86 0.03 -4.14
N ASP A 872 9.96 1.35 -4.02
CA ASP A 872 9.00 2.22 -3.34
C ASP A 872 7.82 2.63 -4.23
N GLN A 873 7.97 2.57 -5.56
CA GLN A 873 6.94 2.88 -6.56
C GLN A 873 6.79 1.77 -7.62
N SER A 874 5.63 1.70 -8.26
CA SER A 874 5.42 0.81 -9.40
C SER A 874 4.37 1.35 -10.38
N ALA A 875 4.63 1.21 -11.68
CA ALA A 875 3.67 1.40 -12.77
C ALA A 875 2.81 0.14 -13.02
N GLY A 876 3.00 -0.93 -12.24
CA GLY A 876 2.41 -2.25 -12.45
C GLY A 876 3.27 -3.19 -13.33
N ASP A 877 3.80 -2.72 -14.47
CA ASP A 877 4.81 -3.43 -15.29
C ASP A 877 5.99 -2.52 -15.66
N ASP A 878 6.92 -2.35 -14.72
CA ASP A 878 8.06 -1.43 -14.81
C ASP A 878 9.08 -1.79 -15.91
N ARG A 879 8.96 -2.99 -16.51
CA ARG A 879 9.82 -3.44 -17.62
C ARG A 879 9.70 -2.56 -18.85
N TRP A 880 8.51 -2.02 -19.11
CA TRP A 880 8.34 -1.13 -20.26
C TRP A 880 9.06 0.19 -20.09
N THR A 881 9.05 0.77 -18.88
CA THR A 881 9.81 1.97 -18.56
C THR A 881 11.31 1.76 -18.79
N ASP A 882 11.87 0.64 -18.31
CA ASP A 882 13.27 0.27 -18.55
C ASP A 882 13.61 0.20 -20.05
N ILE A 883 12.78 -0.49 -20.84
CA ILE A 883 13.00 -0.62 -22.29
C ILE A 883 12.95 0.76 -22.96
N MET A 884 11.96 1.60 -22.62
CA MET A 884 11.77 2.91 -23.24
C MET A 884 12.89 3.89 -22.87
N PHE A 885 13.33 3.91 -21.62
CA PHE A 885 14.45 4.73 -21.17
C PHE A 885 15.73 4.36 -21.93
N ARG A 886 16.10 3.07 -21.98
CA ARG A 886 17.29 2.62 -22.71
C ARG A 886 17.18 2.85 -24.21
N ARG A 887 15.99 2.68 -24.81
CA ARG A 887 15.76 2.99 -26.23
C ARG A 887 15.97 4.48 -26.51
N THR A 888 15.54 5.36 -25.62
CA THR A 888 15.76 6.81 -25.72
C THR A 888 17.27 7.13 -25.72
N LEU A 889 18.04 6.50 -24.83
CA LEU A 889 19.51 6.65 -24.83
C LEU A 889 20.17 6.12 -26.11
N LYS A 890 19.69 5.01 -26.67
CA LYS A 890 20.18 4.46 -27.96
C LYS A 890 19.91 5.39 -29.13
N ASN A 891 18.76 6.05 -29.16
CA ASN A 891 18.39 6.98 -30.23
C ASN A 891 19.43 8.10 -30.41
N VAL A 892 20.07 8.55 -29.34
CA VAL A 892 21.15 9.55 -29.39
C VAL A 892 22.28 9.09 -30.33
N TYR A 893 22.71 7.84 -30.21
CA TYR A 893 23.75 7.26 -31.08
C TYR A 893 23.25 7.00 -32.50
N GLU A 894 22.01 6.52 -32.65
CA GLU A 894 21.41 6.29 -33.97
C GLU A 894 21.34 7.58 -34.79
N ILE A 895 20.94 8.70 -34.17
CA ILE A 895 20.89 10.03 -34.81
C ILE A 895 22.31 10.48 -35.20
N LEU A 896 23.32 10.22 -34.36
CA LEU A 896 24.71 10.54 -34.65
C LEU A 896 25.39 9.53 -35.59
N GLY A 897 24.69 8.49 -36.06
CA GLY A 897 25.24 7.47 -36.94
C GLY A 897 26.37 6.65 -36.30
N LYS A 898 26.31 6.42 -34.98
CA LYS A 898 27.30 5.66 -34.21
C LYS A 898 26.69 4.37 -33.65
N PRO A 899 27.51 3.31 -33.46
CA PRO A 899 27.08 2.19 -32.64
C PRO A 899 26.87 2.66 -31.21
N TYR A 900 25.79 2.21 -30.57
CA TYR A 900 25.56 2.46 -29.15
C TYR A 900 26.31 1.43 -28.28
N PRO A 901 26.67 1.76 -27.03
CA PRO A 901 27.32 0.83 -26.11
C PRO A 901 26.45 -0.39 -25.73
N ASP A 902 27.07 -1.56 -25.65
CA ASP A 902 26.40 -2.84 -25.32
C ASP A 902 25.65 -2.83 -23.99
N PHE A 903 26.05 -2.00 -23.02
CA PHE A 903 25.35 -1.92 -21.72
C PHE A 903 23.89 -1.44 -21.86
N LEU A 904 23.56 -0.70 -22.92
CA LEU A 904 22.19 -0.26 -23.20
C LEU A 904 21.27 -1.40 -23.67
N ASP A 905 21.83 -2.55 -24.05
CA ASP A 905 21.04 -3.77 -24.31
C ASP A 905 20.63 -4.51 -23.04
N LYS A 906 21.34 -4.27 -21.93
CA LYS A 906 21.05 -4.89 -20.63
C LYS A 906 19.91 -4.15 -19.92
N SER A 907 18.96 -4.89 -19.36
CA SER A 907 17.90 -4.32 -18.53
C SER A 907 18.49 -3.68 -17.27
N ILE A 908 18.12 -2.43 -16.98
CA ILE A 908 18.52 -1.77 -15.74
C ILE A 908 17.90 -2.49 -14.55
N LEU A 909 16.62 -2.89 -14.63
CA LEU A 909 15.95 -3.62 -13.56
C LEU A 909 16.62 -4.97 -13.27
N GLU A 910 17.03 -5.72 -14.31
CA GLU A 910 17.72 -7.00 -14.09
C GLU A 910 19.18 -6.81 -13.67
N GLU A 911 19.89 -5.83 -14.23
CA GLU A 911 21.30 -5.60 -13.93
C GLU A 911 21.46 -4.95 -12.56
N ALA A 912 20.62 -3.99 -12.18
CA ALA A 912 20.61 -3.41 -10.84
C ALA A 912 20.25 -4.47 -9.81
N ARG A 913 19.31 -5.39 -10.09
CA ARG A 913 19.13 -6.59 -9.28
C ARG A 913 20.42 -7.41 -9.20
N ARG A 914 21.06 -7.76 -10.31
CA ARG A 914 22.37 -8.48 -10.29
C ARG A 914 23.47 -7.72 -9.53
N THR A 915 23.49 -6.40 -9.61
CA THR A 915 24.50 -5.53 -8.99
C THR A 915 24.19 -5.28 -7.52
N SER A 916 22.92 -5.22 -7.12
CA SER A 916 22.45 -5.20 -5.73
C SER A 916 22.72 -6.56 -5.09
N TYR A 917 22.57 -7.67 -5.82
CA TYR A 917 23.05 -9.00 -5.41
C TYR A 917 24.60 -9.06 -5.33
N SER A 918 25.33 -8.32 -6.18
CA SER A 918 26.80 -8.22 -6.17
C SER A 918 27.37 -7.16 -5.21
N SER A 919 26.53 -6.29 -4.63
CA SER A 919 26.95 -5.19 -3.75
C SER A 919 26.36 -5.27 -2.33
N SER A 920 25.31 -6.08 -2.13
CA SER A 920 24.85 -6.56 -0.81
C SER A 920 25.70 -7.72 -0.29
N VAL A 921 26.35 -8.47 -1.18
CA VAL A 921 27.55 -9.25 -0.87
C VAL A 921 28.71 -8.38 -1.29
N MET A 922 29.60 -7.95 -0.39
CA MET A 922 30.92 -7.43 -0.80
C MET A 922 31.43 -8.32 -1.94
N ALA A 923 31.94 -7.78 -3.05
CA ALA A 923 32.55 -8.58 -4.10
C ALA A 923 33.71 -9.40 -3.49
N LYS A 924 33.37 -10.54 -2.89
CA LYS A 924 34.28 -11.50 -2.30
C LYS A 924 34.86 -12.17 -3.52
N SER A 925 36.13 -11.87 -3.80
CA SER A 925 36.91 -12.65 -4.75
C SER A 925 36.76 -14.12 -4.40
N ASP A 926 36.57 -14.98 -5.41
CA ASP A 926 36.50 -16.42 -5.20
C ASP A 926 37.63 -16.87 -4.26
N PRO A 927 37.31 -17.38 -3.06
CA PRO A 927 38.30 -17.65 -2.01
C PRO A 927 39.29 -18.76 -2.42
N ARG A 928 39.00 -19.49 -3.50
CA ARG A 928 39.82 -20.59 -4.01
C ARG A 928 41.02 -20.13 -4.84
N THR A 929 41.07 -18.86 -5.24
CA THR A 929 42.12 -18.32 -6.14
C THR A 929 43.56 -18.56 -5.66
N SER A 930 43.78 -18.69 -4.35
CA SER A 930 45.08 -19.02 -3.74
C SER A 930 45.09 -20.35 -2.96
N ALA A 931 44.06 -21.19 -3.11
CA ALA A 931 43.87 -22.40 -2.32
C ALA A 931 44.24 -23.67 -3.10
N LYS A 932 44.77 -24.67 -2.41
CA LYS A 932 45.09 -25.97 -3.00
C LYS A 932 43.90 -26.91 -2.84
N LYS A 933 43.39 -27.48 -3.92
CA LYS A 933 42.39 -28.56 -3.84
C LYS A 933 43.02 -29.81 -3.18
N ILE A 934 42.40 -30.32 -2.12
CA ILE A 934 42.89 -31.48 -1.35
C ILE A 934 41.98 -32.69 -1.41
N TYR A 935 40.69 -32.49 -1.72
CA TYR A 935 39.72 -33.57 -1.81
C TYR A 935 38.62 -33.25 -2.82
N GLU A 936 38.08 -34.28 -3.47
CA GLU A 936 36.95 -34.22 -4.40
C GLU A 936 36.10 -35.46 -4.19
N LEU A 937 34.80 -35.25 -4.04
CA LEU A 937 33.82 -36.30 -3.97
C LEU A 937 32.66 -35.97 -4.91
N LYS A 938 32.23 -36.95 -5.69
CA LYS A 938 31.07 -36.83 -6.57
C LYS A 938 29.87 -37.47 -5.92
N ASP A 939 28.71 -36.94 -6.27
CA ASP A 939 27.43 -37.51 -5.87
C ASP A 939 26.80 -38.29 -7.02
N VAL A 940 25.79 -39.10 -6.68
CA VAL A 940 24.82 -39.57 -7.67
C VAL A 940 23.99 -38.37 -8.13
N GLU A 941 23.59 -38.35 -9.39
CA GLU A 941 22.86 -37.21 -9.93
C GLU A 941 21.35 -37.49 -9.97
N GLY A 942 20.57 -36.54 -9.48
CA GLY A 942 19.12 -36.54 -9.59
C GLY A 942 18.41 -37.44 -8.58
N ASP A 943 19.04 -37.73 -7.44
CA ASP A 943 18.48 -38.48 -6.32
C ASP A 943 17.92 -37.62 -5.18
N ASP A 944 17.60 -36.36 -5.48
CA ASP A 944 16.98 -35.35 -4.62
C ASP A 944 15.51 -35.62 -4.25
N TYR A 945 15.19 -36.89 -3.96
CA TYR A 945 13.88 -37.42 -3.62
C TYR A 945 13.92 -38.23 -2.30
N GLY A 946 14.90 -37.96 -1.44
CA GLY A 946 15.05 -38.54 -0.10
C GLY A 946 15.07 -40.08 -0.12
N PRO A 947 14.16 -40.79 0.60
CA PRO A 947 14.14 -42.26 0.64
C PRO A 947 13.70 -42.95 -0.68
N GLY A 948 13.63 -42.21 -1.80
CA GLY A 948 13.30 -42.75 -3.13
C GLY A 948 11.95 -42.28 -3.69
N TYR A 949 11.19 -41.48 -2.94
CA TYR A 949 9.78 -41.21 -3.26
C TYR A 949 9.26 -39.87 -2.75
N TYR A 950 10.12 -38.97 -2.24
CA TYR A 950 9.67 -37.63 -1.91
C TYR A 950 9.32 -36.85 -3.17
N LEU A 951 8.29 -36.03 -3.03
CA LEU A 951 7.75 -35.19 -4.09
C LEU A 951 8.10 -33.75 -3.79
N TYR A 952 8.63 -33.07 -4.80
CA TYR A 952 8.81 -31.62 -4.78
C TYR A 952 7.50 -30.89 -4.48
N PRO A 953 7.56 -29.72 -3.82
CA PRO A 953 6.40 -28.82 -3.71
C PRO A 953 5.87 -28.45 -5.10
N SER A 954 4.56 -28.18 -5.21
CA SER A 954 3.97 -27.85 -6.51
C SER A 954 4.18 -26.41 -6.97
N ASN A 955 4.69 -25.52 -6.11
CA ASN A 955 4.98 -24.14 -6.47
C ASN A 955 6.19 -24.05 -7.44
N GLY A 956 6.07 -23.21 -8.48
CA GLY A 956 7.04 -23.09 -9.56
C GLY A 956 8.43 -22.58 -9.16
N VAL A 957 8.60 -22.04 -7.95
CA VAL A 957 9.92 -21.61 -7.43
C VAL A 957 10.85 -22.78 -7.06
N PHE A 958 10.32 -24.00 -6.89
CA PHE A 958 11.10 -25.21 -6.63
C PHE A 958 11.35 -25.99 -7.92
N LYS A 959 12.34 -25.53 -8.68
CA LYS A 959 12.78 -26.21 -9.91
C LYS A 959 13.33 -27.59 -9.58
N LYS A 960 13.01 -28.59 -10.41
CA LYS A 960 13.57 -29.94 -10.29
C LYS A 960 15.11 -29.87 -10.34
N GLY A 961 15.80 -30.53 -9.41
CA GLY A 961 17.26 -30.53 -9.31
C GLY A 961 17.85 -29.39 -8.48
N ILE A 962 17.03 -28.55 -7.83
CA ILE A 962 17.55 -27.45 -6.98
C ILE A 962 18.15 -27.94 -5.66
N PHE A 963 17.80 -29.15 -5.21
CA PHE A 963 18.37 -29.77 -3.99
C PHE A 963 19.41 -30.85 -4.28
N ASP A 964 19.56 -31.24 -5.54
CA ASP A 964 20.46 -32.28 -6.08
C ASP A 964 21.92 -31.83 -5.93
N ILE A 965 22.61 -32.37 -4.94
CA ILE A 965 24.05 -32.25 -4.73
C ILE A 965 24.73 -33.03 -5.87
N LYS A 966 25.73 -32.41 -6.49
CA LYS A 966 26.56 -33.01 -7.56
C LYS A 966 27.93 -33.44 -7.07
N GLY A 967 28.34 -32.91 -5.93
CA GLY A 967 29.61 -33.23 -5.30
C GLY A 967 30.10 -32.16 -4.34
N LEU A 968 31.20 -32.48 -3.68
CA LEU A 968 31.90 -31.62 -2.73
C LEU A 968 33.40 -31.59 -3.06
N ASP A 969 33.91 -30.39 -3.29
CA ASP A 969 35.35 -30.12 -3.38
C ASP A 969 35.83 -29.45 -2.09
N ILE A 970 36.99 -29.88 -1.58
CA ILE A 970 37.64 -29.26 -0.41
C ILE A 970 38.98 -28.70 -0.85
N PHE A 971 39.20 -27.42 -0.53
CA PHE A 971 40.45 -26.72 -0.74
C PHE A 971 41.05 -26.30 0.60
N GLU A 972 42.36 -26.11 0.59
CA GLU A 972 43.16 -25.78 1.76
C GLU A 972 44.01 -24.53 1.50
N THR A 973 44.02 -23.63 2.48
CA THR A 973 44.98 -22.54 2.60
C THR A 973 45.84 -22.75 3.85
N GLU A 974 46.75 -21.83 4.17
CA GLU A 974 47.53 -21.92 5.42
C GLU A 974 46.62 -21.95 6.67
N LYS A 975 45.52 -21.17 6.67
CA LYS A 975 44.70 -20.91 7.88
C LYS A 975 43.28 -21.48 7.84
N SER A 976 42.76 -21.82 6.67
CA SER A 976 41.36 -22.20 6.49
C SER A 976 41.18 -23.35 5.51
N TYR A 977 40.07 -24.09 5.65
CA TYR A 977 39.51 -24.93 4.60
C TYR A 977 38.41 -24.17 3.87
N ILE A 978 38.27 -24.46 2.58
CA ILE A 978 37.20 -23.91 1.73
C ILE A 978 36.46 -25.10 1.14
N PHE A 979 35.16 -25.17 1.41
CA PHE A 979 34.27 -26.20 0.91
C PHE A 979 33.47 -25.64 -0.25
N SER A 980 33.30 -26.42 -1.32
CA SER A 980 32.58 -26.02 -2.52
C SER A 980 31.57 -27.12 -2.86
N ILE A 981 30.30 -26.89 -2.50
CA ILE A 981 29.19 -27.79 -2.80
C ILE A 981 28.69 -27.46 -4.20
N LYS A 982 28.73 -28.43 -5.11
CA LYS A 982 28.16 -28.33 -6.45
C LYS A 982 26.71 -28.79 -6.39
N VAL A 983 25.81 -28.08 -7.07
CA VAL A 983 24.39 -28.46 -7.10
C VAL A 983 23.81 -28.42 -8.52
N GLY A 984 22.69 -29.10 -8.71
CA GLY A 984 21.98 -29.16 -9.98
C GLY A 984 21.45 -27.80 -10.45
N GLU A 985 20.93 -26.98 -9.54
CA GLU A 985 20.41 -25.64 -9.83
C GLU A 985 20.63 -24.67 -8.65
N LEU A 986 20.89 -23.39 -8.94
CA LEU A 986 20.98 -22.31 -7.95
C LEU A 986 20.10 -21.13 -8.35
N ASP A 987 19.35 -20.60 -7.39
CA ASP A 987 18.44 -19.47 -7.59
C ASP A 987 18.27 -18.68 -6.28
N ASN A 988 17.78 -17.44 -6.38
CA ASN A 988 17.54 -16.58 -5.21
C ASN A 988 16.20 -15.79 -5.30
N PRO A 989 15.05 -16.45 -5.55
CA PRO A 989 13.75 -15.78 -5.68
C PRO A 989 13.31 -15.00 -4.45
N TRP A 990 13.87 -15.29 -3.26
CA TRP A 990 13.51 -14.60 -2.02
C TRP A 990 14.56 -13.58 -1.54
N ASN A 991 15.53 -13.24 -2.38
CA ASN A 991 16.55 -12.23 -2.08
C ASN A 991 17.31 -12.50 -0.76
N ALA A 992 17.69 -13.75 -0.54
CA ALA A 992 18.50 -14.13 0.61
C ALA A 992 19.90 -13.51 0.51
N PRO A 993 20.47 -13.01 1.63
CA PRO A 993 21.68 -12.19 1.64
C PRO A 993 22.94 -12.88 1.08
N TYR A 994 23.02 -14.22 1.09
CA TYR A 994 24.18 -14.95 0.56
C TYR A 994 24.04 -15.42 -0.90
N GLY A 995 22.99 -15.00 -1.63
CA GLY A 995 22.86 -15.27 -3.06
C GLY A 995 22.19 -16.59 -3.44
N PHE A 996 21.56 -17.31 -2.52
CA PHE A 996 20.68 -18.43 -2.85
C PHE A 996 19.62 -18.57 -1.76
N SER A 997 18.38 -18.94 -2.05
CA SER A 997 17.32 -18.81 -1.02
C SER A 997 16.65 -20.11 -0.58
N GLN A 998 16.68 -21.15 -1.41
CA GLN A 998 15.87 -22.35 -1.20
C GLN A 998 16.60 -23.46 -0.44
N GLN A 999 17.93 -23.57 -0.56
CA GLN A 999 18.71 -24.65 0.04
C GLN A 999 19.25 -24.30 1.43
N ILE A 1000 19.38 -25.33 2.27
CA ILE A 1000 20.19 -25.32 3.49
C ILE A 1000 20.97 -26.63 3.58
N PHE A 1001 22.27 -26.52 3.86
CA PHE A 1001 23.20 -27.64 3.90
C PHE A 1001 23.70 -27.88 5.33
N PHE A 1002 23.86 -29.15 5.70
CA PHE A 1002 24.50 -29.56 6.94
C PHE A 1002 25.68 -30.47 6.64
N LEU A 1003 26.88 -30.05 7.05
CA LEU A 1003 28.14 -30.78 6.94
C LEU A 1003 28.66 -31.13 8.34
N TYR A 1004 28.75 -32.42 8.64
CA TYR A 1004 29.31 -32.92 9.90
C TYR A 1004 30.72 -33.46 9.66
N ILE A 1005 31.65 -33.20 10.59
CA ILE A 1005 33.05 -33.60 10.52
C ILE A 1005 33.44 -34.34 11.80
N ASP A 1006 33.86 -35.59 11.65
CA ASP A 1006 34.46 -36.47 12.67
C ASP A 1006 35.99 -36.39 12.52
N ASN A 1007 36.69 -35.79 13.48
CA ASN A 1007 38.14 -35.61 13.39
C ASN A 1007 38.93 -36.09 14.62
N LYS A 1008 38.26 -36.45 15.70
CA LYS A 1008 38.95 -36.96 16.89
C LYS A 1008 38.03 -37.90 17.65
N ASP A 1009 38.63 -38.66 18.57
CA ASP A 1009 37.86 -39.57 19.42
C ASP A 1009 36.90 -38.81 20.35
N GLY A 1010 35.62 -39.17 20.29
CA GLY A 1010 34.53 -38.53 21.03
C GLY A 1010 33.54 -37.83 20.09
N GLY A 1011 32.58 -37.10 20.65
CA GLY A 1011 31.63 -36.28 19.86
C GLY A 1011 30.17 -36.69 20.00
N LYS A 1012 29.36 -36.26 19.05
CA LYS A 1012 27.89 -36.45 19.04
C LYS A 1012 27.40 -37.14 17.79
N THR A 1013 26.27 -37.83 17.88
CA THR A 1013 25.57 -38.37 16.72
C THR A 1013 24.26 -37.65 16.42
N GLU A 1014 23.80 -36.81 17.35
CA GLU A 1014 22.61 -35.98 17.20
C GLU A 1014 22.83 -34.90 16.14
N PRO A 1015 21.81 -34.55 15.34
CA PRO A 1015 21.91 -33.49 14.35
C PRO A 1015 21.90 -32.11 15.01
N LEU A 1016 22.34 -31.07 14.28
CA LEU A 1016 22.25 -29.66 14.74
C LEU A 1016 20.82 -29.21 15.02
N LYS A 1017 19.85 -29.77 14.28
CA LYS A 1017 18.42 -29.46 14.37
C LYS A 1017 17.66 -30.75 14.65
N PRO A 1018 17.09 -30.94 15.86
CA PRO A 1018 16.35 -32.15 16.21
C PRO A 1018 15.22 -32.51 15.23
N SER A 1019 14.62 -31.51 14.55
CA SER A 1019 13.52 -31.74 13.60
C SER A 1019 13.93 -32.44 12.29
N LEU A 1020 15.22 -32.73 12.10
CA LEU A 1020 15.74 -33.42 10.93
C LEU A 1020 15.49 -34.94 10.94
N ASN A 1021 15.17 -35.52 12.11
CA ASN A 1021 14.81 -36.94 12.30
C ASN A 1021 15.85 -37.97 11.82
N TYR A 1022 17.15 -37.70 12.01
CA TYR A 1022 18.23 -38.68 11.79
C TYR A 1022 19.31 -38.57 12.86
N GLN A 1023 20.24 -39.53 12.89
CA GLN A 1023 21.53 -39.44 13.57
C GLN A 1023 22.66 -39.64 12.55
N THR A 1024 23.85 -39.09 12.78
CA THR A 1024 25.01 -39.47 11.96
C THR A 1024 25.46 -40.89 12.31
N GLU A 1025 26.02 -41.61 11.34
CA GLU A 1025 26.56 -42.95 11.57
C GLU A 1025 27.76 -42.91 12.52
N ASN A 1026 28.68 -41.94 12.29
CA ASN A 1026 29.83 -41.68 13.14
C ASN A 1026 29.58 -40.47 14.05
N GLN A 1027 30.33 -40.39 15.15
CA GLN A 1027 30.32 -39.20 16.00
C GLN A 1027 30.94 -38.03 15.22
N TRP A 1028 30.46 -36.82 15.41
CA TRP A 1028 31.04 -35.60 14.84
C TRP A 1028 31.52 -34.67 15.96
N ASP A 1029 32.56 -33.92 15.67
CA ASP A 1029 33.16 -32.91 16.56
C ASP A 1029 32.82 -31.48 16.12
N VAL A 1030 32.63 -31.29 14.82
CA VAL A 1030 32.28 -30.02 14.20
C VAL A 1030 31.10 -30.23 13.27
N ALA A 1031 30.10 -29.36 13.38
CA ALA A 1031 28.98 -29.30 12.45
C ALA A 1031 28.88 -27.92 11.82
N ILE A 1032 28.68 -27.87 10.51
CA ILE A 1032 28.62 -26.64 9.72
C ILE A 1032 27.24 -26.58 9.06
N MET A 1033 26.53 -25.48 9.28
CA MET A 1033 25.25 -25.17 8.67
C MET A 1033 25.45 -23.99 7.70
N VAL A 1034 25.00 -24.15 6.46
CA VAL A 1034 25.16 -23.14 5.39
C VAL A 1034 23.83 -22.96 4.67
N SER A 1035 23.36 -21.71 4.59
CA SER A 1035 22.16 -21.34 3.84
C SER A 1035 22.34 -19.97 3.19
N GLY A 1036 21.32 -19.56 2.45
CA GLY A 1036 21.15 -18.20 1.95
C GLY A 1036 21.09 -17.09 2.98
N TRP A 1037 20.79 -17.43 4.23
CA TRP A 1037 20.26 -16.50 5.23
C TRP A 1037 21.14 -16.43 6.46
N ASP A 1038 21.41 -15.22 6.95
CA ASP A 1038 22.26 -14.97 8.13
C ASP A 1038 21.84 -15.75 9.37
N ASN A 1039 20.52 -15.89 9.58
CA ASN A 1039 19.95 -16.58 10.73
C ASN A 1039 20.06 -18.11 10.66
N ALA A 1040 20.58 -18.67 9.57
CA ALA A 1040 20.73 -20.10 9.35
C ALA A 1040 22.12 -20.46 8.77
N CYS A 1041 23.17 -19.81 9.28
CA CYS A 1041 24.57 -20.11 9.00
C CYS A 1041 25.38 -20.23 10.30
N GLY A 1042 26.31 -21.20 10.38
CA GLY A 1042 27.19 -21.32 11.55
C GLY A 1042 28.07 -22.57 11.57
N VAL A 1043 29.20 -22.48 12.27
CA VAL A 1043 30.11 -23.58 12.64
C VAL A 1043 29.94 -23.85 14.13
N TYR A 1044 29.69 -25.10 14.50
CA TYR A 1044 29.31 -25.47 15.87
C TYR A 1044 30.21 -26.57 16.42
N ASN A 1045 30.46 -26.53 17.72
CA ASN A 1045 31.07 -27.63 18.47
C ASN A 1045 30.00 -28.62 19.00
N THR A 1046 30.45 -29.65 19.69
CA THR A 1046 29.60 -30.69 20.31
C THR A 1046 28.72 -30.16 21.44
N SER A 1047 29.02 -28.99 22.00
CA SER A 1047 28.16 -28.28 22.97
C SER A 1047 27.05 -27.46 22.31
N MET A 1048 26.95 -27.49 20.97
CA MET A 1048 26.06 -26.64 20.16
C MET A 1048 26.37 -25.14 20.26
N GLU A 1049 27.59 -24.79 20.68
CA GLU A 1049 28.04 -23.40 20.71
C GLU A 1049 28.46 -22.96 19.32
N LEU A 1050 27.99 -21.79 18.88
CA LEU A 1050 28.42 -21.16 17.65
C LEU A 1050 29.87 -20.68 17.79
N LEU A 1051 30.77 -21.25 17.00
CA LEU A 1051 32.21 -20.95 16.98
C LEU A 1051 32.55 -19.80 16.02
N GLU A 1052 32.00 -19.86 14.82
CA GLU A 1052 32.09 -18.81 13.80
C GLU A 1052 30.94 -18.93 12.79
N VAL A 1053 30.70 -17.86 12.04
CA VAL A 1053 29.84 -17.89 10.85
C VAL A 1053 30.74 -18.10 9.63
N PRO A 1054 30.50 -19.12 8.79
CA PRO A 1054 31.31 -19.36 7.59
C PRO A 1054 31.27 -18.17 6.63
N ASP A 1055 32.38 -17.90 5.96
CA ASP A 1055 32.42 -16.89 4.91
C ASP A 1055 31.90 -17.49 3.59
N ILE A 1056 30.69 -17.09 3.17
CA ILE A 1056 29.97 -17.69 2.03
C ILE A 1056 30.15 -16.85 0.75
N TYR A 1057 30.36 -17.56 -0.36
CA TYR A 1057 30.46 -17.07 -1.73
C TYR A 1057 29.67 -18.00 -2.66
N VAL A 1058 28.91 -17.45 -3.59
CA VAL A 1058 28.14 -18.23 -4.58
C VAL A 1058 28.75 -18.03 -5.96
N ASN A 1059 29.04 -19.15 -6.64
CA ASN A 1059 29.46 -19.16 -8.03
C ASN A 1059 28.29 -19.63 -8.90
N TYR A 1060 27.54 -18.70 -9.50
CA TYR A 1060 26.40 -19.05 -10.35
C TYR A 1060 26.82 -19.74 -11.66
N ASP A 1061 27.96 -19.35 -12.24
CA ASP A 1061 28.45 -19.91 -13.51
C ASP A 1061 28.68 -21.43 -13.41
N ASN A 1062 29.21 -21.87 -12.27
CA ASN A 1062 29.49 -23.27 -11.98
C ASN A 1062 28.46 -23.96 -11.07
N ARG A 1063 27.43 -23.23 -10.63
CA ARG A 1063 26.41 -23.65 -9.66
C ARG A 1063 27.00 -24.20 -8.36
N GLU A 1064 27.82 -23.39 -7.70
CA GLU A 1064 28.52 -23.78 -6.48
C GLU A 1064 28.20 -22.86 -5.31
N VAL A 1065 27.96 -23.46 -4.14
CA VAL A 1065 27.95 -22.77 -2.84
C VAL A 1065 29.30 -23.02 -2.19
N VAL A 1066 30.10 -21.96 -2.08
CA VAL A 1066 31.46 -21.99 -1.55
C VAL A 1066 31.47 -21.35 -0.18
N PHE A 1067 32.08 -21.99 0.82
CA PHE A 1067 32.20 -21.42 2.16
C PHE A 1067 33.54 -21.73 2.81
N THR A 1068 34.07 -20.75 3.55
CA THR A 1068 35.38 -20.82 4.21
C THR A 1068 35.22 -21.01 5.71
N VAL A 1069 35.98 -21.95 6.28
CA VAL A 1069 35.99 -22.28 7.71
C VAL A 1069 37.43 -22.35 8.23
N SER A 1070 37.67 -21.76 9.39
CA SER A 1070 39.00 -21.67 10.00
C SER A 1070 39.49 -23.03 10.52
N LYS A 1071 40.74 -23.40 10.17
CA LYS A 1071 41.36 -24.66 10.63
C LYS A 1071 41.44 -24.80 12.14
N LYS A 1072 41.47 -23.68 12.87
CA LYS A 1072 41.52 -23.68 14.34
C LYS A 1072 40.35 -24.43 14.99
N PHE A 1073 39.21 -24.54 14.30
CA PHE A 1073 38.03 -25.24 14.78
C PHE A 1073 37.91 -26.67 14.25
N ILE A 1074 38.40 -26.93 13.04
CA ILE A 1074 38.32 -28.26 12.40
C ILE A 1074 39.50 -29.15 12.78
N GLY A 1075 40.74 -28.63 12.79
CA GLY A 1075 41.96 -29.45 12.91
C GLY A 1075 42.49 -29.95 11.54
N ASP A 1076 43.23 -31.06 11.54
CA ASP A 1076 43.68 -31.72 10.30
C ASP A 1076 42.53 -32.53 9.70
N LEU A 1077 42.14 -32.30 8.44
CA LEU A 1077 41.04 -33.04 7.81
C LEU A 1077 41.44 -34.44 7.33
N LYS A 1078 42.73 -34.76 7.33
CA LYS A 1078 43.20 -36.03 6.79
C LYS A 1078 42.77 -37.21 7.68
N GLY A 1079 42.03 -38.15 7.11
CA GLY A 1079 41.49 -39.29 7.84
C GLY A 1079 40.20 -38.99 8.61
N SER A 1080 39.69 -37.75 8.55
CA SER A 1080 38.39 -37.40 9.08
C SER A 1080 37.27 -38.06 8.29
N LYS A 1081 36.08 -38.17 8.89
CA LYS A 1081 34.86 -38.59 8.19
C LYS A 1081 33.89 -37.43 8.07
N ILE A 1082 33.19 -37.35 6.94
CA ILE A 1082 32.21 -36.29 6.69
C ILE A 1082 30.85 -36.82 6.27
N SER A 1083 29.79 -36.10 6.63
CA SER A 1083 28.43 -36.35 6.16
C SER A 1083 27.81 -35.02 5.71
N LEU A 1084 27.39 -34.92 4.44
CA LEU A 1084 26.77 -33.72 3.87
C LEU A 1084 25.34 -34.02 3.43
N THR A 1085 24.39 -33.18 3.84
CA THR A 1085 22.97 -33.32 3.48
C THR A 1085 22.38 -32.00 3.06
N ALA A 1086 21.42 -32.03 2.11
CA ALA A 1086 20.66 -30.88 1.63
C ALA A 1086 19.19 -30.96 2.05
N TYR A 1087 18.64 -29.80 2.39
CA TYR A 1087 17.24 -29.60 2.77
C TYR A 1087 16.71 -28.33 2.14
N SER A 1088 15.40 -28.16 2.23
CA SER A 1088 14.76 -26.91 1.84
C SER A 1088 14.62 -25.95 3.02
N TYR A 1089 15.13 -24.74 2.82
CA TYR A 1089 14.95 -23.60 3.71
C TYR A 1089 13.51 -23.10 3.65
N ASP A 1090 13.00 -22.73 4.83
CA ASP A 1090 11.75 -22.02 4.99
C ASP A 1090 11.90 -21.08 6.19
N GLY A 1091 11.92 -19.77 5.96
CA GLY A 1091 12.07 -18.76 7.02
C GLY A 1091 10.98 -18.82 8.08
N TYR A 1092 9.84 -19.43 7.75
CA TYR A 1092 8.68 -19.61 8.64
C TYR A 1092 8.55 -21.07 9.14
N GLY A 1093 9.36 -21.98 8.61
CA GLY A 1093 9.36 -23.39 8.96
C GLY A 1093 10.08 -23.69 10.28
N ASN A 1094 9.73 -24.81 10.93
CA ASN A 1094 10.36 -25.20 12.20
C ASN A 1094 11.88 -25.37 12.01
N GLU A 1095 12.65 -24.62 12.80
CA GLU A 1095 14.11 -24.54 12.70
C GLU A 1095 14.60 -24.10 11.31
N ASN A 1096 13.85 -23.24 10.63
CA ASN A 1096 14.11 -22.75 9.28
C ASN A 1096 14.08 -23.84 8.19
N LEU A 1097 13.40 -24.95 8.46
CA LEU A 1097 13.30 -26.09 7.55
C LEU A 1097 11.86 -26.24 7.06
N ARG A 1098 11.71 -26.34 5.74
CA ARG A 1098 10.44 -26.61 5.07
C ARG A 1098 9.83 -27.92 5.57
N ALA A 1099 8.51 -27.94 5.70
CA ALA A 1099 7.81 -29.14 6.14
C ALA A 1099 7.83 -30.24 5.06
N LEU A 1100 7.84 -31.49 5.54
CA LEU A 1100 7.68 -32.70 4.75
C LEU A 1100 6.40 -33.39 5.21
N GLN A 1101 5.48 -33.63 4.27
CA GLN A 1101 4.13 -34.11 4.53
C GLN A 1101 3.83 -35.44 3.83
N LEU A 1102 2.74 -36.10 4.23
CA LEU A 1102 2.27 -37.33 3.56
C LEU A 1102 1.83 -37.05 2.11
N ALA A 1103 1.08 -35.96 1.90
CA ALA A 1103 0.67 -35.49 0.58
C ALA A 1103 1.51 -34.28 0.15
N ARG A 1104 1.76 -34.12 -1.15
CA ARG A 1104 2.46 -32.93 -1.66
C ARG A 1104 1.62 -31.68 -1.41
N GLY A 1105 2.25 -30.64 -0.89
CA GLY A 1105 1.68 -29.31 -0.74
C GLY A 1105 2.09 -28.39 -1.88
N GLU A 1106 1.57 -27.16 -1.84
CA GLU A 1106 2.04 -26.11 -2.73
C GLU A 1106 3.47 -25.71 -2.37
N TRP A 1107 3.74 -25.56 -1.07
CA TRP A 1107 5.02 -25.10 -0.54
C TRP A 1107 5.78 -26.19 0.20
N GLU A 1108 5.18 -27.35 0.46
CA GLU A 1108 5.76 -28.42 1.26
C GLU A 1108 6.08 -29.66 0.42
N PHE A 1109 7.18 -30.33 0.77
CA PHE A 1109 7.52 -31.62 0.19
C PHE A 1109 6.47 -32.66 0.56
N GLY A 1110 6.13 -33.55 -0.37
CA GLY A 1110 5.17 -34.63 -0.17
C GLY A 1110 5.81 -36.01 -0.19
N GLY A 1111 5.00 -37.04 0.09
CA GLY A 1111 5.39 -38.44 -0.09
C GLY A 1111 5.97 -39.11 1.16
N ALA A 1112 6.05 -38.45 2.30
CA ALA A 1112 6.42 -39.13 3.55
C ALA A 1112 5.42 -40.24 3.90
N LYS A 1113 5.88 -41.30 4.57
CA LYS A 1113 5.01 -42.39 5.05
C LYS A 1113 4.55 -42.21 6.49
N SER A 1114 5.23 -41.37 7.25
CA SER A 1114 4.89 -41.01 8.62
C SER A 1114 5.49 -39.65 8.97
N THR A 1115 5.07 -39.07 10.09
CA THR A 1115 5.64 -37.83 10.64
C THR A 1115 7.07 -37.98 11.18
N SER A 1116 7.56 -39.21 11.34
CA SER A 1116 8.94 -39.51 11.75
C SER A 1116 9.93 -39.58 10.59
N ALA A 1117 9.48 -39.23 9.38
CA ALA A 1117 10.30 -39.20 8.18
C ALA A 1117 11.52 -38.24 8.32
N PRO A 1118 12.72 -38.64 7.86
CA PRO A 1118 13.85 -37.72 7.79
C PRO A 1118 13.56 -36.62 6.77
N LYS A 1119 13.88 -35.36 7.10
CA LYS A 1119 13.64 -34.23 6.18
C LYS A 1119 14.66 -34.14 5.04
N VAL A 1120 15.63 -35.05 5.00
CA VAL A 1120 16.74 -35.06 4.04
C VAL A 1120 16.15 -35.17 2.64
N ILE A 1121 16.36 -34.14 1.82
CA ILE A 1121 15.95 -34.16 0.42
C ILE A 1121 17.04 -34.83 -0.41
N ASP A 1122 18.30 -34.51 -0.09
CA ASP A 1122 19.45 -35.13 -0.72
C ASP A 1122 20.63 -35.36 0.24
N LEU A 1123 21.48 -36.33 -0.09
CA LEU A 1123 22.58 -36.85 0.72
C LEU A 1123 23.76 -37.20 -0.18
N LEU A 1124 24.89 -36.53 0.06
CA LEU A 1124 26.13 -36.81 -0.66
C LEU A 1124 26.59 -38.26 -0.47
N HIS A 1125 26.53 -39.06 -1.54
CA HIS A 1125 27.11 -40.40 -1.57
C HIS A 1125 27.48 -40.85 -2.99
N PRO A 1126 28.73 -41.33 -3.25
CA PRO A 1126 29.17 -41.69 -4.60
C PRO A 1126 28.55 -42.99 -5.16
N GLU A 1127 27.81 -43.74 -4.33
CA GLU A 1127 27.17 -45.00 -4.70
C GLU A 1127 25.64 -44.87 -4.62
N SER A 1128 24.96 -45.19 -5.72
CA SER A 1128 23.48 -45.16 -5.83
C SER A 1128 22.82 -46.21 -4.93
N GLY A 1129 21.64 -45.89 -4.39
CA GLY A 1129 20.87 -46.77 -3.52
C GLY A 1129 21.22 -46.66 -2.04
N ILE A 1130 22.31 -45.96 -1.69
CA ILE A 1130 22.73 -45.79 -0.29
C ILE A 1130 21.84 -44.77 0.42
N GLN A 1131 21.52 -43.65 -0.23
CA GLN A 1131 20.60 -42.66 0.30
C GLN A 1131 19.24 -43.26 0.62
N GLU A 1132 18.62 -43.95 -0.34
CA GLU A 1132 17.29 -44.54 -0.19
C GLU A 1132 17.28 -45.60 0.91
N LYS A 1133 18.33 -46.44 0.96
CA LYS A 1133 18.48 -47.46 2.01
C LYS A 1133 18.65 -46.83 3.39
N ALA A 1134 19.48 -45.80 3.53
CA ALA A 1134 19.72 -45.14 4.81
C ALA A 1134 18.47 -44.41 5.32
N LEU A 1135 17.83 -43.64 4.44
CA LEU A 1135 16.70 -42.79 4.78
C LEU A 1135 15.40 -43.57 4.97
N SER A 1136 15.20 -44.72 4.32
CA SER A 1136 13.97 -45.54 4.46
C SER A 1136 13.87 -46.34 5.77
N ASN A 1137 14.91 -46.36 6.60
CA ASN A 1137 14.92 -47.11 7.87
C ASN A 1137 13.80 -46.67 8.83
N TYR A 1138 13.39 -45.39 8.78
CA TYR A 1138 12.28 -44.87 9.60
C TYR A 1138 10.96 -45.61 9.37
N GLU A 1139 10.75 -46.20 8.18
CA GLU A 1139 9.54 -46.98 7.86
C GLU A 1139 9.40 -48.22 8.73
N ARG A 1140 10.54 -48.74 9.22
CA ARG A 1140 10.59 -49.87 10.15
C ARG A 1140 10.64 -49.43 11.62
N GLY A 1141 10.49 -48.13 11.89
CA GLY A 1141 10.66 -47.54 13.22
C GLY A 1141 12.11 -47.50 13.70
N GLU A 1142 13.08 -47.74 12.81
CA GLU A 1142 14.50 -47.68 13.11
C GLU A 1142 15.01 -46.23 13.02
N THR A 1143 16.01 -45.88 13.83
CA THR A 1143 16.70 -44.58 13.72
C THR A 1143 17.41 -44.48 12.37
N VAL A 1144 17.09 -43.45 11.59
CA VAL A 1144 17.81 -43.12 10.35
C VAL A 1144 19.24 -42.74 10.70
N ARG A 1145 20.22 -43.40 10.08
CA ARG A 1145 21.65 -43.11 10.26
C ARG A 1145 22.23 -42.61 8.95
N ILE A 1146 22.74 -41.38 8.95
CA ILE A 1146 23.36 -40.76 7.79
C ILE A 1146 24.80 -41.28 7.66
N PRO A 1147 25.15 -41.94 6.54
CA PRO A 1147 26.49 -42.50 6.34
C PRO A 1147 27.55 -41.40 6.29
N SER A 1148 28.78 -41.75 6.65
CA SER A 1148 29.93 -40.84 6.55
C SER A 1148 30.99 -41.35 5.57
N LEU A 1149 31.70 -40.41 4.95
CA LEU A 1149 32.67 -40.64 3.90
C LEU A 1149 34.06 -40.22 4.38
N ASN A 1150 35.08 -41.06 4.13
CA ASN A 1150 36.45 -40.78 4.56
C ASN A 1150 37.10 -39.71 3.67
N VAL A 1151 37.65 -38.67 4.28
CA VAL A 1151 38.54 -37.70 3.63
C VAL A 1151 39.95 -38.33 3.58
N LYS A 1152 40.41 -38.69 2.38
CA LYS A 1152 41.62 -39.50 2.16
C LYS A 1152 42.90 -38.67 2.01
#